data_AF-A0A4Q3AS97-F1
#
_entry.id   AF-A0A4Q3AS97-F1
#
_cell.length_a   1.000
_cell.length_b   1.000
_cell.length_c   1.000
_cell.angle_alpha   90.00
_cell.angle_beta   90.00
_cell.angle_gamma   90.00
#
_symmetry.space_group_name_H-M   'P 1'
#
loop_
_entity.id
_entity.type
_entity.pdbx_description
1 polymer ?
#
loop_
_entity_poly.entity_id
_entity_poly.type
_entity_poly.pdbx_seq_one_letter_code
_entity_poly.pdbx_strand_id
1 'polypeptide(L)'
;MTTSRIVALLGACLLVHSAQAELIAGWETTGQTTWGTQALAPTQNHSNVTIGGLTRGSGVNTGSGSTSNGWGGKGWDAGNYDEGITANCFMTFTVTPETGFAVSIDTFTLHYRRSANGPQVVALQFQIDNGPFIDVEELFLNSAADTPAVANDIDLSSIPELRNRSGKTITFRLIPYAASSSAGNFYVWGETPGLDLTLQGNISESGGGDTTPPTITGLTPNDNDINVPAPLTLTTVFNENIARGIGTILVKEMATGATVNELDIADPTQVILTVNQIDLVMANPLSSGTGYYVEIPAGAIKDPAGNSFVGITDSETWNFTTLQVIEPPEVVVNKYFNGSPDRVELLVTGDGTPGSTVDMRGMILKEFSENIDNDNGSKWVFTSSPLWSAIPVGTLITLTNWAISPDISTSDFTLSVGLTDLSYFAQVEGSPGFDLSATEMVMIKEAGSDPAGTAGGIHALASGSPSELSFFNTYTGAKIIAEATTGTNLGVKTGNSTSTVEDYMSGTNASGGLLLSLADFGAPNNGTNAAFIAVLRGRIAGQGDGVATVTNGTLDSPLLNKSMFDAGQTGNVVKVGVLAQAGIAPLTQVRITIPEALGTPSGASLSGPAAVGASVSVNGPTIQVTSAAVTTSNALEVTINGISTPATSQLSNNGLYPLTVSTTGTGGTLEPISAQAAVRVTTPIGALRDVDPNGLALDSGVVVAVSGTITEADFGGGAANFSGFIQDTSGGVSIFSPNLNLGLNRGYRFSILGNVIQTNGQTSILPLSASNIVNRGPVPEINGARLNLPTLFANPEIREGSLITIPNLVLDSGTWGPGATVVLRDPTGNTIDIRIQPGSTATSVPPYPISVTGILGQTDTSAPFTGSYYLMPRDTADAVTFTDLDAWMIDQDIFSSGIADDDGDGRSNSYEYTFGLDPHSPTSSNPIVATLNHTTGKFSFTRRVPLLSGLSYRVFTSANLRNWSQDTTATMNVTSTVGDVETVEVTLSTPAPLTTSALFVRVEAP
;
A
#
# COMPACT_ATOMS: atom_id res chain seq x y z
N MET A 1 28.16 -67.91 -31.43
CA MET A 1 28.40 -68.19 -32.85
C MET A 1 28.80 -66.88 -33.53
N THR A 2 30.09 -66.75 -33.88
CA THR A 2 30.62 -66.35 -35.23
C THR A 2 29.77 -65.39 -36.10
N THR A 3 30.24 -64.30 -36.72
CA THR A 3 31.61 -63.83 -37.08
C THR A 3 31.62 -62.36 -37.54
N SER A 4 32.72 -61.64 -37.28
CA SER A 4 33.44 -60.58 -38.03
C SER A 4 32.74 -59.51 -38.89
N ARG A 5 33.13 -58.24 -38.63
CA ARG A 5 33.79 -57.37 -39.62
C ARG A 5 34.69 -56.31 -38.96
N ILE A 6 35.97 -56.36 -39.35
CA ILE A 6 37.07 -55.40 -39.14
C ILE A 6 36.98 -54.35 -40.26
N VAL A 7 37.22 -53.06 -39.97
CA VAL A 7 38.33 -52.24 -40.53
C VAL A 7 38.43 -50.97 -39.68
N ALA A 8 39.64 -50.76 -39.15
CA ALA A 8 40.04 -49.66 -38.31
C ALA A 8 40.35 -48.39 -39.12
N LEU A 9 40.07 -47.27 -38.46
CA LEU A 9 40.43 -45.90 -38.77
C LEU A 9 41.94 -45.78 -39.05
N LEU A 10 42.32 -45.42 -40.27
CA LEU A 10 43.68 -45.02 -40.63
C LEU A 10 43.67 -43.52 -40.90
N GLY A 11 44.36 -42.77 -40.04
CA GLY A 11 44.51 -41.33 -40.14
C GLY A 11 45.13 -40.94 -41.47
N ALA A 12 44.47 -40.02 -42.16
CA ALA A 12 45.16 -39.14 -43.08
C ALA A 12 46.03 -38.22 -42.23
N CYS A 13 47.28 -38.68 -42.07
CA CYS A 13 48.41 -37.89 -41.65
C CYS A 13 48.39 -36.58 -42.46
N LEU A 14 47.93 -35.49 -41.86
CA LEU A 14 48.29 -34.16 -42.32
C LEU A 14 49.78 -34.08 -42.01
N LEU A 15 50.59 -34.48 -42.99
CA LEU A 15 52.00 -34.16 -43.05
C LEU A 15 52.07 -32.64 -43.03
N VAL A 16 52.16 -32.08 -41.83
CA VAL A 16 52.91 -30.84 -41.63
C VAL A 16 54.33 -31.22 -42.00
N HIS A 17 54.62 -31.20 -43.31
CA HIS A 17 55.98 -30.97 -43.73
C HIS A 17 56.33 -29.65 -43.04
N SER A 18 57.24 -29.70 -42.07
CA SER A 18 58.10 -28.56 -41.83
C SER A 18 58.77 -28.32 -43.18
N ALA A 19 58.13 -27.48 -44.00
CA ALA A 19 58.62 -27.13 -45.32
C ALA A 19 59.96 -26.46 -45.06
N GLN A 20 61.01 -27.21 -45.38
CA GLN A 20 62.36 -26.73 -45.24
C GLN A 20 62.48 -25.54 -46.18
N ALA A 21 62.98 -24.40 -45.69
CA ALA A 21 63.10 -23.19 -46.51
C ALA A 21 63.78 -23.54 -47.85
N GLU A 22 63.06 -23.30 -48.93
CA GLU A 22 63.49 -23.53 -50.31
C GLU A 22 64.16 -22.28 -50.87
N LEU A 23 65.09 -22.44 -51.83
CA LEU A 23 65.72 -21.31 -52.50
C LEU A 23 64.71 -20.61 -53.42
N ILE A 24 64.34 -19.38 -53.08
CA ILE A 24 63.45 -18.53 -53.88
C ILE A 24 64.23 -17.88 -55.02
N ALA A 25 65.37 -17.27 -54.70
CA ALA A 25 66.27 -16.62 -55.66
C ALA A 25 67.72 -16.62 -55.16
N GLY A 26 68.67 -16.76 -56.08
CA GLY A 26 70.10 -16.76 -55.81
C GLY A 26 70.91 -16.15 -56.94
N TRP A 27 71.88 -15.30 -56.61
CA TRP A 27 72.81 -14.70 -57.56
C TRP A 27 74.23 -15.17 -57.33
N GLU A 28 74.88 -15.63 -58.39
CA GLU A 28 76.32 -15.92 -58.45
C GLU A 28 77.02 -14.75 -59.14
N THR A 29 78.07 -14.22 -58.53
CA THR A 29 78.81 -13.08 -59.08
C THR A 29 80.21 -13.42 -59.58
N THR A 30 80.70 -14.65 -59.39
CA THR A 30 81.95 -15.13 -59.98
C THR A 30 81.92 -14.98 -61.50
N GLY A 31 82.97 -14.38 -62.06
CA GLY A 31 83.06 -14.08 -63.50
C GLY A 31 82.44 -12.74 -63.92
N GLN A 32 81.71 -12.03 -63.04
CA GLN A 32 81.35 -10.63 -63.32
C GLN A 32 82.61 -9.76 -63.37
N THR A 33 82.66 -8.86 -64.35
CA THR A 33 83.74 -7.87 -64.51
C THR A 33 83.12 -6.49 -64.69
N THR A 34 83.90 -5.40 -64.56
CA THR A 34 83.39 -4.03 -64.77
C THR A 34 82.15 -3.70 -63.93
N TRP A 35 82.19 -4.06 -62.64
CA TRP A 35 81.08 -3.89 -61.66
C TRP A 35 79.85 -4.78 -61.88
N GLY A 36 79.89 -5.68 -62.86
CA GLY A 36 78.80 -6.57 -63.18
C GLY A 36 77.69 -5.92 -64.01
N THR A 37 76.92 -6.75 -64.69
CA THR A 37 75.88 -6.33 -65.66
C THR A 37 74.68 -5.68 -64.95
N GLN A 38 74.19 -4.53 -65.43
CA GLN A 38 72.96 -3.93 -64.89
C GLN A 38 71.76 -4.86 -65.16
N ALA A 39 70.85 -5.01 -64.19
CA ALA A 39 69.76 -5.99 -64.23
C ALA A 39 70.29 -7.42 -64.32
N LEU A 40 71.24 -7.77 -63.44
CA LEU A 40 71.81 -9.11 -63.39
C LEU A 40 70.72 -10.11 -62.99
N ALA A 41 70.32 -10.97 -63.93
CA ALA A 41 69.36 -12.04 -63.68
C ALA A 41 69.87 -12.99 -62.58
N PRO A 42 68.98 -13.58 -61.77
CA PRO A 42 69.41 -14.61 -60.82
C PRO A 42 70.01 -15.81 -61.56
N THR A 43 71.00 -16.43 -60.93
CA THR A 43 71.61 -17.66 -61.43
C THR A 43 70.71 -18.86 -61.14
N GLN A 44 69.95 -18.79 -60.04
CA GLN A 44 68.96 -19.79 -59.65
C GLN A 44 67.72 -19.08 -59.10
N ASN A 45 66.53 -19.56 -59.45
CA ASN A 45 65.28 -19.16 -58.84
C ASN A 45 64.26 -20.30 -58.93
N HIS A 46 63.28 -20.28 -58.03
CA HIS A 46 62.20 -21.27 -58.06
C HIS A 46 61.31 -21.09 -59.30
N SER A 47 60.77 -22.18 -59.86
CA SER A 47 59.99 -22.15 -61.12
C SER A 47 58.67 -21.38 -61.03
N ASN A 48 58.14 -21.24 -59.81
CA ASN A 48 56.85 -20.62 -59.52
C ASN A 48 57.00 -19.18 -59.02
N VAL A 49 58.17 -18.57 -59.22
CA VAL A 49 58.37 -17.13 -59.03
C VAL A 49 59.10 -16.55 -60.25
N THR A 50 58.71 -15.35 -60.64
CA THR A 50 59.46 -14.49 -61.54
C THR A 50 60.28 -13.50 -60.71
N ILE A 51 61.59 -13.42 -61.01
CA ILE A 51 62.54 -12.54 -60.34
C ILE A 51 62.98 -11.41 -61.26
N GLY A 52 62.83 -10.16 -60.82
CA GLY A 52 63.52 -9.03 -61.45
C GLY A 52 64.98 -8.99 -61.00
N GLY A 53 65.92 -9.00 -61.95
CA GLY A 53 67.35 -9.06 -61.67
C GLY A 53 67.89 -7.90 -60.83
N LEU A 54 69.12 -8.04 -60.32
CA LEU A 54 69.79 -7.01 -59.51
C LEU A 54 70.02 -5.75 -60.33
N THR A 55 69.47 -4.64 -59.87
CA THR A 55 69.57 -3.32 -60.49
C THR A 55 70.18 -2.32 -59.52
N ARG A 56 71.00 -1.42 -60.06
CA ARG A 56 71.50 -0.25 -59.32
C ARG A 56 70.62 0.96 -59.59
N GLY A 57 70.37 1.76 -58.56
CA GLY A 57 69.82 3.10 -58.70
C GLY A 57 70.80 4.02 -59.46
N SER A 58 70.28 5.12 -60.00
CA SER A 58 71.04 6.05 -60.84
C SER A 58 72.17 6.80 -60.10
N GLY A 59 72.20 6.76 -58.77
CA GLY A 59 73.26 7.35 -57.96
C GLY A 59 74.51 6.48 -57.83
N VAL A 60 74.42 5.19 -58.16
CA VAL A 60 75.55 4.26 -58.00
C VAL A 60 76.56 4.43 -59.14
N ASN A 61 77.81 4.75 -58.80
CA ASN A 61 78.88 4.99 -59.78
C ASN A 61 79.63 3.70 -60.14
N THR A 62 79.72 3.38 -61.43
CA THR A 62 80.41 2.20 -61.98
C THR A 62 81.59 2.57 -62.90
N GLY A 63 82.26 3.70 -62.61
CA GLY A 63 83.44 4.18 -63.35
C GLY A 63 84.70 3.30 -63.17
N SER A 64 85.89 3.84 -63.36
CA SER A 64 87.12 3.04 -63.29
C SER A 64 87.40 2.42 -61.91
N GLY A 65 88.08 1.26 -61.89
CA GLY A 65 88.58 0.61 -60.67
C GLY A 65 87.70 -0.51 -60.11
N SER A 66 87.09 -1.33 -60.98
CA SER A 66 86.36 -2.54 -60.57
C SER A 66 87.29 -3.68 -60.18
N THR A 67 86.82 -4.62 -59.35
CA THR A 67 87.42 -5.95 -59.19
C THR A 67 86.60 -6.99 -59.95
N SER A 68 87.22 -8.13 -60.32
CA SER A 68 86.51 -9.30 -60.86
C SER A 68 85.69 -10.00 -59.77
N ASN A 69 84.75 -10.84 -60.21
CA ASN A 69 83.92 -11.71 -59.39
C ASN A 69 82.95 -10.97 -58.44
N GLY A 70 82.49 -9.78 -58.82
CA GLY A 70 81.55 -9.02 -58.01
C GLY A 70 80.59 -8.17 -58.82
N TRP A 71 79.40 -7.99 -58.25
CA TRP A 71 78.38 -7.07 -58.74
C TRP A 71 78.20 -5.94 -57.72
N GLY A 72 78.39 -4.69 -58.12
CA GLY A 72 78.45 -3.60 -57.15
C GLY A 72 78.68 -2.22 -57.74
N GLY A 73 79.22 -1.31 -56.93
CA GLY A 73 79.49 0.07 -57.33
C GLY A 73 80.20 0.91 -56.27
N LYS A 74 80.20 2.22 -56.49
CA LYS A 74 80.71 3.29 -55.61
C LYS A 74 79.63 4.36 -55.36
N GLY A 75 79.93 5.34 -54.51
CA GLY A 75 79.02 6.46 -54.19
C GLY A 75 78.17 6.24 -52.93
N TRP A 76 78.68 5.45 -51.99
CA TRP A 76 77.98 5.03 -50.77
C TRP A 76 78.27 5.93 -49.55
N ASP A 77 78.66 7.19 -49.78
CA ASP A 77 79.11 8.15 -48.75
C ASP A 77 77.97 8.97 -48.10
N ALA A 78 76.72 8.54 -48.33
CA ALA A 78 75.57 9.03 -47.57
C ALA A 78 75.75 8.75 -46.06
N GLY A 79 75.35 9.69 -45.21
CA GLY A 79 75.49 9.59 -43.76
C GLY A 79 74.48 8.64 -43.10
N ASN A 80 73.35 8.39 -43.76
CA ASN A 80 72.28 7.48 -43.36
C ASN A 80 71.58 6.91 -44.61
N TYR A 81 70.68 5.93 -44.43
CA TYR A 81 69.99 5.32 -45.56
C TYR A 81 69.01 6.27 -46.28
N ASP A 82 68.39 7.25 -45.60
CA ASP A 82 67.47 8.21 -46.22
C ASP A 82 68.16 9.11 -47.24
N GLU A 83 69.36 9.58 -46.90
CA GLU A 83 70.23 10.31 -47.81
C GLU A 83 70.63 9.46 -49.02
N GLY A 84 70.92 8.17 -48.79
CA GLY A 84 71.22 7.20 -49.86
C GLY A 84 70.02 6.97 -50.79
N ILE A 85 68.81 6.88 -50.24
CA ILE A 85 67.55 6.76 -51.01
C ILE A 85 67.34 8.01 -51.87
N THR A 86 67.48 9.20 -51.27
CA THR A 86 67.32 10.48 -51.97
C THR A 86 68.32 10.63 -53.12
N ALA A 87 69.56 10.15 -52.93
CA ALA A 87 70.60 10.15 -53.95
C ALA A 87 70.44 9.05 -55.02
N ASN A 88 69.45 8.15 -54.89
CA ASN A 88 69.30 6.94 -55.71
C ASN A 88 70.54 6.00 -55.63
N CYS A 89 71.21 5.99 -54.49
CA CYS A 89 72.34 5.10 -54.18
C CYS A 89 71.84 3.85 -53.46
N PHE A 90 71.19 2.95 -54.19
CA PHE A 90 70.71 1.68 -53.66
C PHE A 90 70.74 0.57 -54.73
N MET A 91 70.53 -0.66 -54.29
CA MET A 91 70.37 -1.84 -55.16
C MET A 91 68.96 -2.41 -54.97
N THR A 92 68.33 -2.89 -56.04
CA THR A 92 67.00 -3.54 -55.93
C THR A 92 66.89 -4.81 -56.76
N PHE A 93 66.00 -5.69 -56.33
CA PHE A 93 65.50 -6.84 -57.09
C PHE A 93 64.03 -7.09 -56.71
N THR A 94 63.31 -7.84 -57.53
CA THR A 94 61.88 -8.13 -57.30
C THR A 94 61.59 -9.62 -57.27
N VAL A 95 60.56 -10.01 -56.52
CA VAL A 95 60.03 -11.37 -56.43
C VAL A 95 58.53 -11.29 -56.71
N THR A 96 58.05 -11.98 -57.73
CA THR A 96 56.62 -12.07 -58.05
C THR A 96 56.22 -13.54 -58.14
N PRO A 97 55.29 -14.05 -57.32
CA PRO A 97 54.79 -15.40 -57.44
C PRO A 97 54.03 -15.57 -58.76
N GLU A 98 54.18 -16.71 -59.40
CA GLU A 98 53.41 -17.07 -60.59
C GLU A 98 51.91 -17.21 -60.25
N THR A 99 51.06 -17.09 -61.26
CA THR A 99 49.61 -17.24 -61.09
C THR A 99 49.28 -18.60 -60.48
N GLY A 100 48.48 -18.62 -59.41
CA GLY A 100 48.12 -19.84 -58.68
C GLY A 100 49.09 -20.21 -57.56
N PHE A 101 50.11 -19.39 -57.29
CA PHE A 101 51.06 -19.62 -56.20
C PHE A 101 51.11 -18.43 -55.22
N ALA A 102 51.56 -18.70 -54.01
CA ALA A 102 51.89 -17.72 -53.00
C ALA A 102 53.33 -17.92 -52.52
N VAL A 103 54.03 -16.83 -52.21
CA VAL A 103 55.40 -16.86 -51.70
C VAL A 103 55.47 -16.35 -50.26
N SER A 104 56.23 -17.05 -49.43
CA SER A 104 56.66 -16.63 -48.10
C SER A 104 58.19 -16.52 -48.08
N ILE A 105 58.77 -15.48 -47.47
CA ILE A 105 60.23 -15.24 -47.53
C ILE A 105 60.89 -15.37 -46.16
N ASP A 106 61.61 -16.43 -45.87
CA ASP A 106 62.12 -16.70 -44.53
C ASP A 106 63.49 -16.08 -44.23
N THR A 107 64.43 -16.12 -45.18
CA THR A 107 65.81 -15.66 -44.91
C THR A 107 66.42 -14.89 -46.06
N PHE A 108 67.28 -13.93 -45.72
CA PHE A 108 68.11 -13.17 -46.66
C PHE A 108 69.59 -13.28 -46.26
N THR A 109 70.43 -13.73 -47.20
CA THR A 109 71.87 -13.92 -46.98
C THR A 109 72.67 -13.14 -48.02
N LEU A 110 73.74 -12.46 -47.57
CA LEU A 110 74.58 -11.60 -48.41
C LEU A 110 76.07 -11.86 -48.19
N HIS A 111 76.75 -12.33 -49.23
CA HIS A 111 78.20 -12.34 -49.35
C HIS A 111 78.65 -11.03 -49.98
N TYR A 112 79.55 -10.34 -49.30
CA TYR A 112 79.97 -9.01 -49.72
C TYR A 112 81.48 -8.82 -49.65
N ARG A 113 81.94 -7.81 -50.40
CA ARG A 113 83.29 -7.26 -50.29
C ARG A 113 83.22 -5.75 -50.36
N ARG A 114 84.00 -5.08 -49.51
CA ARG A 114 84.09 -3.61 -49.46
C ARG A 114 85.54 -3.16 -49.36
N SER A 115 85.85 -1.99 -49.92
CA SER A 115 87.15 -1.35 -49.71
C SER A 115 87.30 -0.76 -48.31
N ALA A 116 88.51 -0.35 -47.90
CA ALA A 116 88.75 0.37 -46.64
C ALA A 116 87.81 1.57 -46.42
N ASN A 117 87.56 2.31 -47.51
CA ASN A 117 86.71 3.50 -47.49
C ASN A 117 85.26 3.21 -47.91
N GLY A 118 84.88 1.94 -48.07
CA GLY A 118 83.53 1.52 -48.46
C GLY A 118 82.50 1.73 -47.36
N PRO A 119 81.21 1.44 -47.63
CA PRO A 119 80.13 1.58 -46.66
C PRO A 119 80.39 0.72 -45.41
N GLN A 120 79.88 1.16 -44.27
CA GLN A 120 79.97 0.42 -43.01
C GLN A 120 78.67 -0.30 -42.66
N VAL A 121 77.56 0.10 -43.28
CA VAL A 121 76.22 -0.44 -42.99
C VAL A 121 75.47 -0.65 -44.31
N VAL A 122 74.61 -1.66 -44.36
CA VAL A 122 73.61 -1.85 -45.43
C VAL A 122 72.24 -1.96 -44.78
N ALA A 123 71.34 -1.01 -45.07
CA ALA A 123 69.93 -1.13 -44.69
C ALA A 123 69.20 -2.03 -45.69
N LEU A 124 68.38 -2.96 -45.20
CA LEU A 124 67.45 -3.76 -46.00
C LEU A 124 66.01 -3.23 -45.80
N GLN A 125 65.33 -2.99 -46.91
CA GLN A 125 63.92 -2.60 -46.97
C GLN A 125 63.18 -3.46 -48.00
N PHE A 126 61.86 -3.57 -47.87
CA PHE A 126 61.00 -4.16 -48.90
C PHE A 126 59.72 -3.34 -49.12
N GLN A 127 59.08 -3.46 -50.28
CA GLN A 127 57.72 -2.96 -50.51
C GLN A 127 56.87 -4.02 -51.20
N ILE A 128 55.56 -3.92 -51.04
CA ILE A 128 54.57 -4.75 -51.73
C ILE A 128 53.91 -3.92 -52.83
N ASP A 129 53.93 -4.43 -54.06
CA ASP A 129 53.52 -3.73 -55.28
C ASP A 129 54.16 -2.33 -55.38
N ASN A 130 53.33 -1.29 -55.37
CA ASN A 130 53.71 0.12 -55.41
C ASN A 130 53.48 0.83 -54.06
N GLY A 131 53.39 0.07 -52.96
CA GLY A 131 53.27 0.61 -51.61
C GLY A 131 54.55 1.28 -51.09
N PRO A 132 54.53 1.86 -49.88
CA PRO A 132 55.73 2.40 -49.25
C PRO A 132 56.72 1.27 -48.92
N PHE A 133 58.01 1.60 -48.93
CA PHE A 133 59.06 0.72 -48.41
C PHE A 133 58.95 0.61 -46.88
N ILE A 134 59.12 -0.60 -46.37
CA ILE A 134 59.12 -1.00 -44.97
C ILE A 134 60.54 -1.40 -44.59
N ASP A 135 61.03 -0.87 -43.47
CA ASP A 135 62.34 -1.18 -42.89
C ASP A 135 62.38 -2.60 -42.32
N VAL A 136 63.47 -3.32 -42.59
CA VAL A 136 63.71 -4.65 -42.03
C VAL A 136 64.81 -4.59 -40.97
N GLU A 137 66.06 -4.45 -41.39
CA GLU A 137 67.23 -4.53 -40.53
C GLU A 137 68.42 -3.81 -41.17
N GLU A 138 69.35 -3.34 -40.34
CA GLU A 138 70.64 -2.78 -40.77
C GLU A 138 71.77 -3.77 -40.52
N LEU A 139 72.47 -4.15 -41.59
CA LEU A 139 73.62 -5.06 -41.54
C LEU A 139 74.91 -4.28 -41.33
N PHE A 140 75.56 -4.47 -40.19
CA PHE A 140 76.90 -3.94 -39.94
C PHE A 140 77.97 -4.74 -40.68
N LEU A 141 78.73 -4.07 -41.55
CA LEU A 141 79.75 -4.68 -42.40
C LEU A 141 81.10 -4.80 -41.66
N ASN A 142 81.23 -5.88 -40.89
CA ASN A 142 82.37 -6.13 -39.99
C ASN A 142 83.65 -6.66 -40.68
N SER A 143 83.72 -6.68 -42.01
CA SER A 143 84.91 -7.15 -42.73
C SER A 143 86.09 -6.16 -42.62
N ALA A 144 87.31 -6.70 -42.65
CA ALA A 144 88.48 -5.87 -42.91
C ALA A 144 88.41 -5.27 -44.33
N ALA A 145 89.19 -4.22 -44.57
CA ALA A 145 89.30 -3.60 -45.87
C ALA A 145 89.68 -4.61 -46.95
N ASP A 146 88.94 -4.63 -48.06
CA ASP A 146 89.20 -5.44 -49.25
C ASP A 146 89.13 -6.96 -49.03
N THR A 147 88.66 -7.43 -47.87
CA THR A 147 88.42 -8.84 -47.58
C THR A 147 86.93 -9.19 -47.75
N PRO A 148 86.61 -10.36 -48.32
CA PRO A 148 85.24 -10.84 -48.39
C PRO A 148 84.72 -11.23 -47.01
N ALA A 149 83.41 -11.09 -46.82
CA ALA A 149 82.71 -11.55 -45.63
C ALA A 149 81.26 -11.92 -45.97
N VAL A 150 80.64 -12.66 -45.07
CA VAL A 150 79.21 -12.98 -45.11
C VAL A 150 78.52 -12.15 -44.03
N ALA A 151 77.48 -11.40 -44.40
CA ALA A 151 76.62 -10.76 -43.43
C ALA A 151 75.83 -11.85 -42.67
N ASN A 152 75.44 -11.58 -41.42
CA ASN A 152 74.54 -12.49 -40.73
C ASN A 152 73.24 -12.64 -41.53
N ASP A 153 72.69 -13.84 -41.55
CA ASP A 153 71.38 -14.07 -42.15
C ASP A 153 70.33 -13.21 -41.45
N ILE A 154 69.51 -12.52 -42.23
CA ILE A 154 68.36 -11.79 -41.72
C ILE A 154 67.17 -12.75 -41.69
N ASP A 155 66.57 -12.92 -40.52
CA ASP A 155 65.31 -13.65 -40.35
C ASP A 155 64.12 -12.76 -40.71
N LEU A 156 63.46 -13.12 -41.80
CA LEU A 156 62.28 -12.44 -42.34
C LEU A 156 60.99 -13.21 -42.02
N SER A 157 61.08 -14.39 -41.41
CA SER A 157 59.97 -15.33 -41.22
C SER A 157 58.83 -14.77 -40.36
N SER A 158 59.14 -13.86 -39.45
CA SER A 158 58.18 -13.20 -38.56
C SER A 158 57.43 -12.03 -39.19
N ILE A 159 57.86 -11.52 -40.35
CA ILE A 159 57.26 -10.35 -41.00
C ILE A 159 55.94 -10.77 -41.69
N PRO A 160 54.77 -10.30 -41.20
CA PRO A 160 53.46 -10.72 -41.72
C PRO A 160 53.30 -10.42 -43.20
N GLU A 161 53.77 -9.25 -43.66
CA GLU A 161 53.69 -8.77 -45.04
C GLU A 161 54.51 -9.62 -46.02
N LEU A 162 55.42 -10.46 -45.52
CA LEU A 162 56.21 -11.40 -46.32
C LEU A 162 55.69 -12.85 -46.24
N ARG A 163 54.52 -13.09 -45.63
CA ARG A 163 53.87 -14.43 -45.56
C ARG A 163 52.80 -14.60 -46.65
N ASN A 164 52.78 -15.74 -47.33
CA ASN A 164 51.71 -16.18 -48.25
C ASN A 164 51.24 -15.12 -49.26
N ARG A 165 52.17 -14.38 -49.85
CA ARG A 165 51.85 -13.33 -50.82
C ARG A 165 51.53 -13.98 -52.17
N SER A 166 50.27 -13.95 -52.60
CA SER A 166 49.85 -14.36 -53.95
C SER A 166 49.54 -13.16 -54.83
N GLY A 167 49.95 -13.19 -56.10
CA GLY A 167 49.66 -12.13 -57.08
C GLY A 167 50.25 -10.74 -56.74
N LYS A 168 51.23 -10.68 -55.82
CA LYS A 168 51.87 -9.45 -55.33
C LYS A 168 53.35 -9.44 -55.65
N THR A 169 53.87 -8.33 -56.16
CA THR A 169 55.31 -8.16 -56.41
C THR A 169 55.98 -7.60 -55.15
N ILE A 170 56.95 -8.32 -54.61
CA ILE A 170 57.79 -7.87 -53.50
C ILE A 170 59.06 -7.25 -54.10
N THR A 171 59.35 -6.00 -53.77
CA THR A 171 60.62 -5.35 -54.18
C THR A 171 61.52 -5.20 -52.98
N PHE A 172 62.71 -5.79 -53.02
CA PHE A 172 63.74 -5.60 -52.01
C PHE A 172 64.67 -4.46 -52.41
N ARG A 173 65.08 -3.65 -51.43
CA ARG A 173 66.01 -2.53 -51.59
C ARG A 173 67.12 -2.63 -50.55
N LEU A 174 68.36 -2.66 -51.03
CA LEU A 174 69.57 -2.59 -50.21
C LEU A 174 70.18 -1.20 -50.34
N ILE A 175 70.47 -0.56 -49.21
CA ILE A 175 71.06 0.78 -49.16
C ILE A 175 72.38 0.73 -48.40
N PRO A 176 73.52 0.49 -49.10
CA PRO A 176 74.83 0.66 -48.50
C PRO A 176 75.13 2.13 -48.21
N TYR A 177 75.57 2.46 -46.99
CA TYR A 177 75.87 3.83 -46.58
C TYR A 177 77.02 3.90 -45.56
N ALA A 178 77.36 5.10 -45.11
CA ALA A 178 78.46 5.40 -44.18
C ALA A 178 79.85 5.04 -44.73
N ALA A 179 80.06 5.19 -46.04
CA ALA A 179 81.39 5.14 -46.62
C ALA A 179 82.18 6.41 -46.24
N SER A 180 83.46 6.26 -45.91
CA SER A 180 84.31 7.42 -45.58
C SER A 180 84.70 8.25 -46.81
N SER A 181 84.37 7.79 -48.02
CA SER A 181 84.57 8.49 -49.28
C SER A 181 83.65 7.93 -50.37
N SER A 182 83.15 8.80 -51.27
CA SER A 182 82.42 8.39 -52.49
C SER A 182 83.19 7.43 -53.40
N ALA A 183 84.52 7.35 -53.26
CA ALA A 183 85.36 6.40 -53.99
C ALA A 183 85.33 4.97 -53.40
N GLY A 184 84.80 4.81 -52.19
CA GLY A 184 84.65 3.53 -51.51
C GLY A 184 83.74 2.58 -52.27
N ASN A 185 84.18 1.34 -52.46
CA ASN A 185 83.44 0.32 -53.18
C ASN A 185 82.72 -0.66 -52.26
N PHE A 186 81.63 -1.22 -52.78
CA PHE A 186 80.86 -2.31 -52.19
C PHE A 186 80.35 -3.24 -53.30
N TYR A 187 80.43 -4.54 -53.05
CA TYR A 187 80.03 -5.60 -53.97
C TYR A 187 79.23 -6.67 -53.23
N VAL A 188 78.21 -7.21 -53.91
CA VAL A 188 77.84 -8.62 -53.78
C VAL A 188 78.96 -9.42 -54.46
N TRP A 189 79.63 -10.32 -53.74
CA TRP A 189 80.92 -10.87 -54.20
C TRP A 189 81.18 -12.30 -53.73
N GLY A 190 81.78 -13.11 -54.61
CA GLY A 190 82.25 -14.48 -54.33
C GLY A 190 83.64 -14.78 -54.89
N GLU A 191 84.51 -15.48 -54.13
CA GLU A 191 85.87 -15.84 -54.60
C GLU A 191 85.86 -17.05 -55.52
N THR A 192 84.96 -17.98 -55.22
CA THR A 192 84.75 -19.25 -55.88
C THR A 192 83.28 -19.38 -56.25
N PRO A 193 82.94 -20.16 -57.29
CA PRO A 193 81.54 -20.39 -57.65
C PRO A 193 80.69 -20.84 -56.44
N GLY A 194 79.70 -20.02 -56.08
CA GLY A 194 78.65 -20.19 -55.10
C GLY A 194 77.60 -19.06 -55.20
N LEU A 195 76.44 -19.25 -54.59
CA LEU A 195 75.46 -18.15 -54.50
C LEU A 195 75.94 -17.11 -53.49
N ASP A 196 76.07 -15.87 -53.94
CA ASP A 196 76.60 -14.73 -53.17
C ASP A 196 75.50 -13.83 -52.58
N LEU A 197 74.27 -13.97 -53.08
CA LEU A 197 73.07 -13.35 -52.52
C LEU A 197 71.96 -14.38 -52.61
N THR A 198 71.30 -14.73 -51.50
CA THR A 198 70.19 -15.69 -51.52
C THR A 198 68.97 -15.20 -50.75
N LEU A 199 67.82 -15.59 -51.26
CA LEU A 199 66.53 -15.47 -50.62
C LEU A 199 65.94 -16.87 -50.47
N GLN A 200 65.60 -17.29 -49.26
CA GLN A 200 64.97 -18.60 -49.01
C GLN A 200 63.61 -18.41 -48.35
N GLY A 201 62.72 -19.39 -48.51
CA GLY A 201 61.36 -19.28 -48.02
C GLY A 201 60.48 -20.46 -48.45
N ASN A 202 59.18 -20.23 -48.57
CA ASN A 202 58.21 -21.26 -48.93
C ASN A 202 57.32 -20.81 -50.09
N ILE A 203 57.01 -21.73 -50.99
CA ILE A 203 56.03 -21.51 -52.08
C ILE A 203 54.89 -22.50 -51.92
N SER A 204 53.66 -21.98 -51.91
CA SER A 204 52.43 -22.76 -51.76
C SER A 204 51.48 -22.52 -52.93
N GLU A 205 50.64 -23.51 -53.24
CA GLU A 205 49.52 -23.33 -54.15
C GLU A 205 48.48 -22.40 -53.49
N SER A 206 48.09 -21.32 -54.18
CA SER A 206 47.03 -20.42 -53.73
C SER A 206 45.68 -21.00 -54.15
N GLY A 207 44.93 -21.56 -53.19
CA GLY A 207 43.56 -22.04 -53.41
C GLY A 207 42.64 -20.97 -54.01
N GLY A 208 41.67 -21.37 -54.83
CA GLY A 208 40.78 -20.48 -55.57
C GLY A 208 39.98 -19.52 -54.68
N GLY A 209 39.66 -18.33 -55.20
CA GLY A 209 39.01 -17.24 -54.47
C GLY A 209 37.70 -17.67 -53.80
N ASP A 210 37.59 -17.37 -52.52
CA ASP A 210 36.39 -17.52 -51.71
C ASP A 210 35.27 -16.60 -52.24
N THR A 211 34.09 -17.16 -52.47
CA THR A 211 32.90 -16.45 -52.97
C THR A 211 31.69 -16.65 -52.04
N THR A 212 31.86 -17.35 -50.92
CA THR A 212 30.79 -17.61 -49.97
C THR A 212 30.71 -16.49 -48.95
N PRO A 213 29.57 -15.79 -48.79
CA PRO A 213 29.44 -14.78 -47.76
C PRO A 213 29.29 -15.39 -46.35
N PRO A 214 29.69 -14.65 -45.29
CA PRO A 214 29.45 -15.04 -43.91
C PRO A 214 27.96 -15.30 -43.64
N THR A 215 27.69 -16.30 -42.81
CA THR A 215 26.34 -16.68 -42.32
C THR A 215 26.37 -16.88 -40.81
N ILE A 216 25.28 -16.52 -40.14
CA ILE A 216 25.17 -16.64 -38.67
C ILE A 216 25.02 -18.12 -38.29
N THR A 217 25.79 -18.55 -37.30
CA THR A 217 25.73 -19.90 -36.70
C THR A 217 25.31 -19.90 -35.23
N GLY A 218 25.28 -18.73 -34.57
CA GLY A 218 24.79 -18.61 -33.20
C GLY A 218 24.47 -17.17 -32.82
N LEU A 219 23.46 -17.00 -31.97
CA LEU A 219 22.98 -15.73 -31.43
C LEU A 219 22.92 -15.83 -29.90
N THR A 220 23.34 -14.80 -29.19
CA THR A 220 23.15 -14.66 -27.74
C THR A 220 22.62 -13.26 -27.44
N PRO A 221 21.39 -13.11 -26.95
CA PRO A 221 20.37 -14.15 -26.74
C PRO A 221 19.98 -14.87 -28.04
N ASN A 222 19.47 -16.09 -27.95
CA ASN A 222 18.95 -16.78 -29.12
C ASN A 222 17.69 -16.08 -29.62
N ASP A 223 17.36 -16.34 -30.88
CA ASP A 223 16.10 -15.88 -31.45
C ASP A 223 14.89 -16.44 -30.68
N ASN A 224 13.91 -15.57 -30.41
CA ASN A 224 12.73 -15.78 -29.58
C ASN A 224 13.01 -16.11 -28.10
N ASP A 225 14.23 -15.87 -27.59
CA ASP A 225 14.48 -16.03 -26.15
C ASP A 225 13.58 -15.06 -25.36
N ILE A 226 12.93 -15.59 -24.32
CA ILE A 226 12.14 -14.82 -23.35
C ILE A 226 12.86 -14.78 -22.01
N ASN A 227 12.56 -13.78 -21.19
CA ASN A 227 13.16 -13.59 -19.87
C ASN A 227 14.68 -13.40 -19.88
N VAL A 228 15.20 -12.75 -20.91
CA VAL A 228 16.64 -12.43 -21.03
C VAL A 228 17.00 -11.33 -20.01
N PRO A 229 17.88 -11.55 -19.03
CA PRO A 229 18.36 -10.47 -18.16
C PRO A 229 18.91 -9.34 -19.03
N ALA A 230 18.47 -8.09 -18.83
CA ALA A 230 18.76 -6.96 -19.72
C ALA A 230 20.24 -6.94 -20.14
N PRO A 231 20.58 -7.44 -21.35
CA PRO A 231 21.95 -7.78 -21.68
C PRO A 231 22.76 -6.51 -21.91
N LEU A 232 23.94 -6.42 -21.30
CA LEU A 232 24.89 -5.34 -21.59
C LEU A 232 25.60 -5.55 -22.94
N THR A 233 25.56 -6.78 -23.46
CA THR A 233 26.18 -7.18 -24.72
C THR A 233 25.31 -8.20 -25.45
N LEU A 234 25.10 -8.01 -26.75
CA LEU A 234 24.51 -9.01 -27.65
C LEU A 234 25.60 -9.62 -28.52
N THR A 235 25.61 -10.94 -28.70
CA THR A 235 26.68 -11.65 -29.42
C THR A 235 26.12 -12.42 -30.61
N THR A 236 26.81 -12.34 -31.75
CA THR A 236 26.55 -13.19 -32.92
C THR A 236 27.83 -13.85 -33.41
N VAL A 237 27.74 -15.13 -33.79
CA VAL A 237 28.85 -15.95 -34.31
C VAL A 237 28.56 -16.33 -35.76
N PHE A 238 29.59 -16.31 -36.61
CA PHE A 238 29.54 -16.62 -38.03
C PHE A 238 30.24 -17.96 -38.34
N ASN A 239 29.88 -18.58 -39.46
CA ASN A 239 30.46 -19.83 -39.96
C ASN A 239 31.93 -19.69 -40.41
N GLU A 240 32.42 -18.46 -40.56
CA GLU A 240 33.73 -18.14 -41.11
C GLU A 240 34.29 -16.83 -40.55
N ASN A 241 35.55 -16.53 -40.88
CA ASN A 241 36.20 -15.30 -40.42
C ASN A 241 35.49 -14.06 -40.99
N ILE A 242 35.40 -13.01 -40.18
CA ILE A 242 34.73 -11.77 -40.55
C ILE A 242 35.68 -10.57 -40.50
N ALA A 243 35.27 -9.50 -41.18
CA ALA A 243 35.90 -8.21 -41.25
C ALA A 243 34.82 -7.10 -41.27
N ARG A 244 35.22 -5.88 -40.87
CA ARG A 244 34.31 -4.73 -40.85
C ARG A 244 33.95 -4.28 -42.27
N GLY A 245 32.67 -4.06 -42.50
CA GLY A 245 32.13 -3.41 -43.70
C GLY A 245 31.80 -1.95 -43.43
N ILE A 246 30.62 -1.50 -43.85
CA ILE A 246 30.10 -0.15 -43.58
C ILE A 246 28.63 -0.23 -43.17
N GLY A 247 28.20 0.59 -42.21
CA GLY A 247 26.81 0.69 -41.80
C GLY A 247 26.63 0.72 -40.28
N THR A 248 25.38 0.90 -39.88
CA THR A 248 24.99 1.08 -38.48
C THR A 248 24.01 -0.01 -38.07
N ILE A 249 24.31 -0.71 -36.99
CA ILE A 249 23.46 -1.76 -36.42
C ILE A 249 22.46 -1.11 -35.47
N LEU A 250 21.19 -1.50 -35.56
CA LEU A 250 20.11 -0.92 -34.75
C LEU A 250 19.53 -1.98 -33.81
N VAL A 251 19.26 -1.60 -32.57
CA VAL A 251 18.43 -2.38 -31.65
C VAL A 251 17.13 -1.61 -31.43
N LYS A 252 16.01 -2.26 -31.73
CA LYS A 252 14.68 -1.62 -31.76
C LYS A 252 13.71 -2.33 -30.83
N GLU A 253 12.81 -1.54 -30.24
CA GLU A 253 11.69 -2.04 -29.47
C GLU A 253 10.63 -2.66 -30.40
N MET A 254 10.18 -3.86 -30.10
CA MET A 254 9.25 -4.63 -30.93
C MET A 254 7.85 -4.02 -30.99
N ALA A 255 7.37 -3.44 -29.87
CA ALA A 255 6.00 -2.91 -29.77
C ALA A 255 5.82 -1.59 -30.55
N THR A 256 6.84 -0.73 -30.53
CA THR A 256 6.76 0.64 -31.09
C THR A 256 7.58 0.82 -32.37
N GLY A 257 8.55 -0.06 -32.63
CA GLY A 257 9.55 0.08 -33.69
C GLY A 257 10.61 1.15 -33.42
N ALA A 258 10.65 1.73 -32.21
CA ALA A 258 11.59 2.78 -31.85
C ALA A 258 13.02 2.25 -31.71
N THR A 259 14.00 2.98 -32.24
CA THR A 259 15.43 2.67 -32.04
C THR A 259 15.87 3.03 -30.63
N VAL A 260 16.40 2.03 -29.91
CA VAL A 260 16.91 2.18 -28.54
C VAL A 260 18.44 2.26 -28.52
N ASN A 261 19.12 1.48 -29.37
CA ASN A 261 20.57 1.60 -29.59
C ASN A 261 20.89 1.73 -31.07
N GLU A 262 21.87 2.58 -31.36
CA GLU A 262 22.45 2.80 -32.70
C GLU A 262 23.97 2.60 -32.58
N LEU A 263 24.51 1.57 -33.24
CA LEU A 263 25.88 1.10 -33.06
C LEU A 263 26.62 1.13 -34.42
N ASP A 264 27.58 2.04 -34.57
CA ASP A 264 28.38 2.14 -35.79
C ASP A 264 29.36 0.94 -35.89
N ILE A 265 29.35 0.21 -37.01
CA ILE A 265 30.30 -0.89 -37.22
C ILE A 265 31.75 -0.42 -37.21
N ALA A 266 32.04 0.88 -37.35
CA ALA A 266 33.39 1.42 -37.23
C ALA A 266 33.86 1.62 -35.78
N ASP A 267 32.94 1.69 -34.80
CA ASP A 267 33.28 1.95 -33.40
C ASP A 267 33.74 0.65 -32.68
N PRO A 268 35.04 0.51 -32.35
CA PRO A 268 35.55 -0.69 -31.71
C PRO A 268 35.18 -0.79 -30.22
N THR A 269 34.59 0.25 -29.63
CA THR A 269 34.13 0.26 -28.23
C THR A 269 32.70 -0.26 -28.08
N GLN A 270 31.88 -0.09 -29.13
CA GLN A 270 30.50 -0.55 -29.17
C GLN A 270 30.33 -1.85 -29.97
N VAL A 271 31.14 -2.07 -30.99
CA VAL A 271 31.11 -3.26 -31.84
C VAL A 271 32.48 -3.93 -31.80
N ILE A 272 32.62 -4.97 -30.99
CA ILE A 272 33.89 -5.69 -30.81
C ILE A 272 33.92 -6.89 -31.77
N LEU A 273 34.89 -6.88 -32.70
CA LEU A 273 35.14 -7.99 -33.62
C LEU A 273 36.31 -8.83 -33.13
N THR A 274 36.17 -10.15 -33.19
CA THR A 274 37.28 -11.10 -33.00
C THR A 274 37.62 -11.81 -34.30
N VAL A 275 37.42 -13.13 -34.39
CA VAL A 275 37.74 -13.95 -35.58
C VAL A 275 36.50 -14.16 -36.43
N ASN A 276 35.47 -14.80 -35.85
CA ASN A 276 34.17 -15.07 -36.48
C ASN A 276 33.00 -14.61 -35.60
N GLN A 277 33.22 -13.71 -34.65
CA GLN A 277 32.22 -13.27 -33.68
C GLN A 277 32.19 -11.74 -33.58
N ILE A 278 30.97 -11.22 -33.37
CA ILE A 278 30.70 -9.82 -33.04
C ILE A 278 30.00 -9.76 -31.69
N ASP A 279 30.50 -8.88 -30.82
CA ASP A 279 29.85 -8.46 -29.59
C ASP A 279 29.39 -7.00 -29.74
N LEU A 280 28.09 -6.77 -29.56
CA LEU A 280 27.41 -5.48 -29.61
C LEU A 280 27.18 -4.99 -28.18
N VAL A 281 27.96 -4.02 -27.73
CA VAL A 281 27.86 -3.44 -26.39
C VAL A 281 26.77 -2.37 -26.40
N MET A 282 25.78 -2.52 -25.52
CA MET A 282 24.65 -1.58 -25.43
C MET A 282 25.11 -0.25 -24.82
N ALA A 283 24.83 0.86 -25.51
CA ALA A 283 25.12 2.22 -25.03
C ALA A 283 23.99 2.77 -24.15
N ASN A 284 22.75 2.40 -24.47
CA ASN A 284 21.55 2.67 -23.70
C ASN A 284 21.03 1.36 -23.09
N PRO A 285 20.72 1.34 -21.78
CA PRO A 285 20.17 0.15 -21.13
C PRO A 285 18.82 -0.23 -21.75
N LEU A 286 18.60 -1.54 -21.89
CA LEU A 286 17.32 -2.07 -22.36
C LEU A 286 16.32 -2.12 -21.20
N SER A 287 15.11 -1.61 -21.41
CA SER A 287 14.00 -1.71 -20.45
C SER A 287 13.66 -3.18 -20.16
N SER A 288 13.26 -3.48 -18.93
CA SER A 288 12.83 -4.81 -18.49
C SER A 288 11.47 -5.20 -19.10
N GLY A 289 11.18 -6.50 -19.19
CA GLY A 289 9.90 -7.03 -19.72
C GLY A 289 9.56 -6.60 -21.15
N THR A 290 10.55 -6.13 -21.92
CA THR A 290 10.35 -5.46 -23.21
C THR A 290 10.91 -6.32 -24.33
N GLY A 291 10.15 -6.46 -25.42
CA GLY A 291 10.59 -7.17 -26.62
C GLY A 291 11.49 -6.29 -27.49
N TYR A 292 12.60 -6.83 -27.96
CA TYR A 292 13.56 -6.18 -28.85
C TYR A 292 13.90 -7.04 -30.05
N TYR A 293 14.33 -6.39 -31.12
CA TYR A 293 14.92 -7.04 -32.29
C TYR A 293 16.14 -6.26 -32.80
N VAL A 294 17.04 -6.96 -33.48
CA VAL A 294 18.31 -6.40 -33.98
C VAL A 294 18.29 -6.34 -35.51
N GLU A 295 18.55 -5.16 -36.06
CA GLU A 295 18.76 -4.96 -37.51
C GLU A 295 20.25 -4.78 -37.81
N ILE A 296 20.79 -5.60 -38.70
CA ILE A 296 22.16 -5.50 -39.21
C ILE A 296 22.07 -5.20 -40.71
N PRO A 297 22.47 -4.01 -41.19
CA PRO A 297 22.34 -3.73 -42.61
C PRO A 297 23.26 -4.62 -43.46
N ALA A 298 22.82 -4.95 -44.68
CA ALA A 298 23.61 -5.72 -45.63
C ALA A 298 24.97 -5.05 -45.88
N GLY A 299 26.06 -5.82 -45.83
CA GLY A 299 27.41 -5.29 -46.01
C GLY A 299 28.01 -4.54 -44.81
N ALA A 300 27.32 -4.48 -43.67
CA ALA A 300 27.94 -4.07 -42.40
C ALA A 300 29.07 -5.01 -41.99
N ILE A 301 28.94 -6.30 -42.34
CA ILE A 301 29.88 -7.36 -42.03
C ILE A 301 30.25 -8.04 -43.35
N LYS A 302 31.53 -8.40 -43.51
CA LYS A 302 32.05 -9.12 -44.69
C LYS A 302 33.09 -10.16 -44.27
N ASP A 303 33.52 -11.03 -45.15
CA ASP A 303 34.70 -11.89 -44.93
C ASP A 303 36.02 -11.16 -45.34
N PRO A 304 37.20 -11.74 -45.07
CA PRO A 304 38.47 -11.23 -45.58
C PRO A 304 38.62 -11.23 -47.11
N ALA A 305 37.82 -12.02 -47.83
CA ALA A 305 37.81 -12.09 -49.29
C ALA A 305 36.92 -10.99 -49.95
N GLY A 306 36.13 -10.27 -49.16
CA GLY A 306 35.23 -9.19 -49.57
C GLY A 306 33.76 -9.59 -49.76
N ASN A 307 33.36 -10.84 -49.51
CA ASN A 307 31.96 -11.26 -49.61
C ASN A 307 31.15 -10.70 -48.43
N SER A 308 30.01 -10.06 -48.72
CA SER A 308 29.22 -9.31 -47.73
C SER A 308 28.12 -10.16 -47.09
N PHE A 309 27.99 -10.12 -45.76
CA PHE A 309 26.85 -10.67 -45.05
C PHE A 309 25.55 -10.01 -45.56
N VAL A 310 24.54 -10.83 -45.78
CA VAL A 310 23.25 -10.43 -46.35
C VAL A 310 22.46 -9.46 -45.45
N GLY A 311 22.80 -9.40 -44.16
CA GLY A 311 22.14 -8.56 -43.17
C GLY A 311 20.97 -9.23 -42.47
N ILE A 312 20.43 -8.54 -41.45
CA ILE A 312 19.16 -8.79 -40.79
C ILE A 312 18.33 -7.52 -40.96
N THR A 313 17.22 -7.60 -41.68
CA THR A 313 16.40 -6.41 -42.05
C THR A 313 14.96 -6.49 -41.55
N ASP A 314 14.62 -7.53 -40.81
CA ASP A 314 13.28 -7.80 -40.27
C ASP A 314 13.34 -7.98 -38.76
N SER A 315 12.15 -7.99 -38.13
CA SER A 315 11.99 -8.16 -36.69
C SER A 315 11.89 -9.60 -36.23
N GLU A 316 12.00 -10.58 -37.12
CA GLU A 316 11.77 -12.01 -36.82
C GLU A 316 13.06 -12.82 -36.73
N THR A 317 14.15 -12.37 -37.36
CA THR A 317 15.39 -13.15 -37.50
C THR A 317 16.27 -13.13 -36.25
N TRP A 318 16.30 -12.02 -35.50
CA TRP A 318 16.98 -11.95 -34.21
C TRP A 318 16.17 -11.08 -33.26
N ASN A 319 15.30 -11.72 -32.50
CA ASN A 319 14.45 -11.06 -31.51
C ASN A 319 14.52 -11.75 -30.15
N PHE A 320 14.28 -11.00 -29.07
CA PHE A 320 14.25 -11.51 -27.71
C PHE A 320 13.43 -10.59 -26.80
N THR A 321 12.97 -11.10 -25.65
CA THR A 321 12.26 -10.32 -24.63
C THR A 321 13.06 -10.28 -23.34
N THR A 322 13.31 -9.08 -22.81
CA THR A 322 14.04 -8.92 -21.55
C THR A 322 13.23 -9.45 -20.36
N LEU A 323 13.93 -9.91 -19.33
CA LEU A 323 13.36 -10.29 -18.05
C LEU A 323 12.59 -9.11 -17.47
N GLN A 324 11.37 -9.35 -17.01
CA GLN A 324 10.65 -8.37 -16.21
C GLN A 324 11.28 -8.27 -14.82
N VAL A 325 11.84 -7.11 -14.53
CA VAL A 325 12.28 -6.74 -13.18
C VAL A 325 11.08 -6.07 -12.55
N ILE A 326 10.50 -6.73 -11.54
CA ILE A 326 9.48 -6.12 -10.70
C ILE A 326 10.26 -5.38 -9.61
N GLU A 327 10.12 -4.06 -9.55
CA GLU A 327 10.68 -3.27 -8.45
C GLU A 327 9.86 -3.51 -7.17
N PRO A 328 10.49 -3.51 -5.98
CA PRO A 328 9.75 -3.58 -4.73
C PRO A 328 8.65 -2.52 -4.69
N PRO A 329 7.38 -2.89 -4.48
CA PRO A 329 6.28 -1.94 -4.47
C PRO A 329 6.46 -0.96 -3.32
N GLU A 330 6.31 0.35 -3.57
CA GLU A 330 6.33 1.38 -2.53
C GLU A 330 5.03 1.44 -1.71
N VAL A 331 3.95 0.90 -2.28
CA VAL A 331 2.65 0.76 -1.63
C VAL A 331 2.03 -0.56 -2.09
N VAL A 332 1.55 -1.36 -1.14
CA VAL A 332 0.91 -2.65 -1.42
C VAL A 332 -0.55 -2.64 -1.00
N VAL A 333 -1.37 -3.37 -1.74
CA VAL A 333 -2.74 -3.69 -1.32
C VAL A 333 -2.64 -4.81 -0.28
N ASN A 334 -2.85 -4.47 0.99
CA ASN A 334 -2.60 -5.35 2.12
C ASN A 334 -3.79 -6.29 2.41
N LYS A 335 -5.01 -5.81 2.20
CA LYS A 335 -6.26 -6.59 2.31
C LYS A 335 -7.43 -5.83 1.70
N TYR A 336 -8.52 -6.54 1.41
CA TYR A 336 -9.80 -5.93 1.10
C TYR A 336 -10.97 -6.80 1.58
N PHE A 337 -12.14 -6.19 1.67
CA PHE A 337 -13.37 -6.80 2.16
C PHE A 337 -14.54 -6.43 1.25
N ASN A 338 -15.19 -7.45 0.68
CA ASN A 338 -16.44 -7.31 -0.07
C ASN A 338 -17.60 -7.32 0.93
N GLY A 339 -18.22 -6.16 1.18
CA GLY A 339 -19.35 -6.05 2.10
C GLY A 339 -20.02 -4.68 2.04
N SER A 340 -20.74 -4.33 3.10
CA SER A 340 -21.45 -3.04 3.18
C SER A 340 -20.98 -2.26 4.42
N PRO A 341 -20.06 -1.29 4.27
CA PRO A 341 -19.35 -0.89 3.05
C PRO A 341 -18.21 -1.84 2.64
N ASP A 342 -17.82 -1.83 1.36
CA ASP A 342 -16.54 -2.41 0.95
C ASP A 342 -15.38 -1.61 1.49
N ARG A 343 -14.24 -2.29 1.63
CA ARG A 343 -13.01 -1.71 2.17
C ARG A 343 -11.77 -2.25 1.50
N VAL A 344 -10.77 -1.38 1.37
CA VAL A 344 -9.41 -1.72 0.94
C VAL A 344 -8.44 -1.16 1.98
N GLU A 345 -7.44 -1.95 2.37
CA GLU A 345 -6.31 -1.44 3.15
C GLU A 345 -5.04 -1.45 2.30
N LEU A 346 -4.34 -0.32 2.30
CA LEU A 346 -3.00 -0.22 1.75
C LEU A 346 -1.97 -0.25 2.87
N LEU A 347 -0.81 -0.85 2.61
CA LEU A 347 0.38 -0.73 3.44
C LEU A 347 1.44 0.05 2.66
N VAL A 348 1.93 1.14 3.25
CA VAL A 348 3.04 1.93 2.68
C VAL A 348 4.36 1.25 3.02
N THR A 349 5.07 0.77 2.02
CA THR A 349 6.32 0.01 2.16
C THR A 349 7.55 0.86 1.80
N GLY A 350 7.38 1.86 0.93
CA GLY A 350 8.46 2.70 0.40
C GLY A 350 9.55 1.89 -0.28
N ASP A 351 10.78 2.40 -0.20
CA ASP A 351 12.00 1.71 -0.63
C ASP A 351 12.50 0.65 0.38
N GLY A 352 11.71 0.40 1.44
CA GLY A 352 12.09 -0.45 2.57
C GLY A 352 13.00 0.25 3.59
N THR A 353 13.37 1.52 3.40
CA THR A 353 14.17 2.27 4.38
C THR A 353 13.33 2.60 5.61
N PRO A 354 13.70 2.13 6.81
CA PRO A 354 12.90 2.37 8.01
C PRO A 354 12.72 3.85 8.33
N GLY A 355 11.47 4.27 8.58
CA GLY A 355 11.10 5.64 8.97
C GLY A 355 11.11 6.68 7.84
N SER A 356 11.28 6.27 6.58
CA SER A 356 11.11 7.14 5.41
C SER A 356 9.63 7.50 5.15
N THR A 357 9.36 8.27 4.10
CA THR A 357 8.01 8.67 3.70
C THR A 357 7.81 8.48 2.19
N VAL A 358 6.57 8.22 1.75
CA VAL A 358 6.16 8.09 0.35
C VAL A 358 5.23 9.24 -0.04
N ASP A 359 5.46 9.84 -1.21
CA ASP A 359 4.53 10.80 -1.82
C ASP A 359 3.51 10.04 -2.69
N MET A 360 2.26 9.99 -2.23
CA MET A 360 1.18 9.26 -2.88
C MET A 360 0.30 10.16 -3.77
N ARG A 361 0.61 11.44 -3.93
CA ARG A 361 -0.21 12.36 -4.73
C ARG A 361 -0.24 11.91 -6.19
N GLY A 362 -1.44 11.82 -6.76
CA GLY A 362 -1.65 11.42 -8.14
C GLY A 362 -1.66 9.91 -8.38
N MET A 363 -1.29 9.07 -7.40
CA MET A 363 -1.44 7.61 -7.50
C MET A 363 -2.91 7.24 -7.73
N ILE A 364 -3.15 6.08 -8.33
CA ILE A 364 -4.49 5.63 -8.71
C ILE A 364 -4.80 4.30 -8.05
N LEU A 365 -5.89 4.25 -7.29
CA LEU A 365 -6.45 3.02 -6.75
C LEU A 365 -7.67 2.60 -7.57
N LYS A 366 -7.73 1.34 -7.96
CA LYS A 366 -8.80 0.81 -8.80
C LYS A 366 -9.15 -0.65 -8.48
N GLU A 367 -10.33 -1.05 -8.93
CA GLU A 367 -10.76 -2.43 -9.07
C GLU A 367 -11.12 -2.73 -10.53
N PHE A 368 -11.20 -4.01 -10.90
CA PHE A 368 -11.41 -4.47 -12.27
C PHE A 368 -12.78 -5.11 -12.51
N SER A 369 -13.64 -5.23 -11.49
CA SER A 369 -14.98 -5.80 -11.57
C SER A 369 -14.97 -7.18 -12.22
N GLU A 370 -14.40 -8.16 -11.51
CA GLU A 370 -14.25 -9.58 -11.87
C GLU A 370 -13.17 -9.96 -12.90
N ASN A 371 -12.87 -9.14 -13.91
CA ASN A 371 -11.94 -9.53 -14.98
C ASN A 371 -11.12 -8.36 -15.51
N ILE A 372 -9.82 -8.57 -15.70
CA ILE A 372 -8.89 -7.56 -16.22
C ILE A 372 -9.22 -7.05 -17.62
N ASP A 373 -9.87 -7.88 -18.45
CA ASP A 373 -10.31 -7.52 -19.80
C ASP A 373 -11.54 -6.58 -19.75
N ASN A 374 -12.23 -6.54 -18.62
CA ASN A 374 -13.44 -5.77 -18.37
C ASN A 374 -13.18 -4.71 -17.28
N ASP A 375 -12.23 -3.83 -17.53
CA ASP A 375 -11.78 -2.74 -16.64
C ASP A 375 -12.84 -1.62 -16.45
N ASN A 376 -14.07 -1.99 -16.10
CA ASN A 376 -15.20 -1.10 -15.87
C ASN A 376 -15.35 -0.71 -14.40
N GLY A 377 -14.48 -1.23 -13.55
CA GLY A 377 -14.44 -0.91 -12.13
C GLY A 377 -14.10 0.55 -11.85
N SER A 378 -14.37 0.94 -10.61
CA SER A 378 -14.15 2.27 -10.05
C SER A 378 -12.67 2.61 -9.95
N LYS A 379 -12.34 3.84 -10.34
CA LYS A 379 -10.96 4.35 -10.41
C LYS A 379 -10.86 5.67 -9.66
N TRP A 380 -9.98 5.73 -8.67
CA TRP A 380 -9.84 6.84 -7.73
C TRP A 380 -8.41 7.34 -7.68
N VAL A 381 -8.22 8.64 -7.88
CA VAL A 381 -6.92 9.30 -7.82
C VAL A 381 -6.73 9.93 -6.45
N PHE A 382 -5.57 9.72 -5.84
CA PHE A 382 -5.13 10.47 -4.65
C PHE A 382 -4.90 11.94 -5.06
N THR A 383 -5.64 12.87 -4.49
CA THR A 383 -5.58 14.29 -4.87
C THR A 383 -4.24 14.95 -4.52
N SER A 384 -4.08 16.23 -4.85
CA SER A 384 -2.95 17.05 -4.43
C SER A 384 -3.00 17.46 -2.93
N SER A 385 -3.84 16.83 -2.12
CA SER A 385 -3.92 17.09 -0.68
C SER A 385 -2.55 16.96 0.00
N PRO A 386 -2.17 17.88 0.91
CA PRO A 386 -0.91 17.77 1.66
C PRO A 386 -0.79 16.47 2.46
N LEU A 387 -1.92 15.86 2.85
CA LEU A 387 -1.94 14.56 3.54
C LEU A 387 -1.08 13.54 2.79
N TRP A 388 -1.28 13.43 1.48
CA TRP A 388 -0.65 12.41 0.64
C TRP A 388 0.81 12.71 0.28
N SER A 389 1.35 13.88 0.62
CA SER A 389 2.68 14.32 0.15
C SER A 389 3.86 13.60 0.82
N ALA A 390 3.66 13.04 2.01
CA ALA A 390 4.72 12.40 2.79
C ALA A 390 4.14 11.42 3.81
N ILE A 391 3.57 10.31 3.35
CA ILE A 391 3.03 9.26 4.22
C ILE A 391 4.17 8.42 4.79
N PRO A 392 4.31 8.29 6.12
CA PRO A 392 5.35 7.45 6.72
C PRO A 392 5.27 5.99 6.27
N VAL A 393 6.41 5.35 5.99
CA VAL A 393 6.44 3.91 5.73
C VAL A 393 5.99 3.12 6.96
N GLY A 394 5.34 1.98 6.72
CA GLY A 394 4.63 1.20 7.72
C GLY A 394 3.24 1.74 8.06
N THR A 395 2.73 2.77 7.37
CA THR A 395 1.35 3.27 7.56
C THR A 395 0.35 2.30 6.94
N LEU A 396 -0.73 1.98 7.68
CA LEU A 396 -1.89 1.23 7.19
C LEU A 396 -3.01 2.22 6.86
N ILE A 397 -3.42 2.27 5.59
CA ILE A 397 -4.43 3.20 5.08
C ILE A 397 -5.70 2.43 4.77
N THR A 398 -6.75 2.65 5.56
CA THR A 398 -8.07 2.05 5.34
C THR A 398 -8.92 2.97 4.49
N LEU A 399 -9.45 2.42 3.41
CA LEU A 399 -10.28 3.12 2.43
C LEU A 399 -11.65 2.46 2.39
N THR A 400 -12.71 3.27 2.41
CA THR A 400 -14.11 2.80 2.44
C THR A 400 -14.92 3.41 1.29
N ASN A 401 -16.01 2.75 0.89
CA ASN A 401 -16.83 3.19 -0.26
C ASN A 401 -17.40 4.60 -0.17
N TRP A 402 -17.71 5.08 1.03
CA TRP A 402 -18.36 6.37 1.24
C TRP A 402 -17.57 7.22 2.21
N ALA A 403 -17.87 8.53 2.24
CA ALA A 403 -17.31 9.45 3.20
C ALA A 403 -17.62 8.97 4.63
N ILE A 404 -16.57 8.92 5.45
CA ILE A 404 -16.62 8.64 6.88
C ILE A 404 -15.99 9.83 7.61
N SER A 405 -16.14 9.91 8.93
CA SER A 405 -15.28 10.81 9.73
C SER A 405 -13.83 10.35 9.54
N PRO A 406 -12.99 11.13 8.85
CA PRO A 406 -11.69 10.63 8.44
C PRO A 406 -10.71 10.70 9.61
N ASP A 407 -9.89 9.66 9.75
CA ASP A 407 -8.65 9.71 10.51
C ASP A 407 -7.51 10.05 9.55
N ILE A 408 -7.01 11.28 9.70
CA ILE A 408 -5.97 11.86 8.85
C ILE A 408 -4.65 12.06 9.60
N SER A 409 -4.55 11.53 10.83
CA SER A 409 -3.34 11.67 11.61
C SER A 409 -2.33 10.60 11.21
N THR A 410 -1.15 11.00 10.74
CA THR A 410 -0.10 10.03 10.41
C THR A 410 0.71 9.59 11.64
N SER A 411 0.42 10.13 12.84
CA SER A 411 1.25 9.96 14.03
C SER A 411 1.22 8.54 14.60
N ASP A 412 0.13 7.81 14.39
CA ASP A 412 -0.09 6.44 14.87
C ASP A 412 0.07 5.38 13.78
N PHE A 413 0.52 5.79 12.57
CA PHE A 413 0.67 4.94 11.39
C PHE A 413 -0.62 4.25 10.95
N THR A 414 -1.78 4.82 11.29
CA THR A 414 -3.08 4.38 10.79
C THR A 414 -3.82 5.57 10.18
N LEU A 415 -4.45 5.37 9.03
CA LEU A 415 -5.32 6.36 8.39
C LEU A 415 -6.62 5.68 8.00
N SER A 416 -7.72 6.43 8.01
CA SER A 416 -9.02 5.94 7.59
C SER A 416 -9.77 7.04 6.86
N VAL A 417 -10.03 6.86 5.56
CA VAL A 417 -10.65 7.90 4.73
C VAL A 417 -11.68 7.28 3.79
N GLY A 418 -12.78 7.98 3.54
CA GLY A 418 -13.79 7.56 2.57
C GLY A 418 -13.42 7.98 1.15
N LEU A 419 -13.57 7.09 0.16
CA LEU A 419 -13.25 7.41 -1.23
C LEU A 419 -14.08 8.55 -1.80
N THR A 420 -15.34 8.68 -1.38
CA THR A 420 -16.19 9.80 -1.84
C THR A 420 -15.90 11.13 -1.13
N ASP A 421 -14.92 11.20 -0.23
CA ASP A 421 -14.43 12.49 0.28
C ASP A 421 -13.50 13.13 -0.76
N LEU A 422 -14.08 14.07 -1.50
CA LEU A 422 -13.42 14.74 -2.62
C LEU A 422 -12.26 15.66 -2.21
N SER A 423 -12.07 15.87 -0.91
CA SER A 423 -10.89 16.57 -0.37
C SER A 423 -9.62 15.75 -0.52
N TYR A 424 -9.76 14.42 -0.55
CA TYR A 424 -8.65 13.47 -0.55
C TYR A 424 -8.57 12.65 -1.82
N PHE A 425 -9.70 12.37 -2.47
CA PHE A 425 -9.76 11.56 -3.70
C PHE A 425 -10.53 12.25 -4.83
N ALA A 426 -10.20 11.91 -6.07
CA ALA A 426 -10.97 12.30 -7.25
C ALA A 426 -11.37 11.05 -8.02
N GLN A 427 -12.67 10.88 -8.27
CA GLN A 427 -13.16 9.80 -9.12
C GLN A 427 -12.84 10.12 -10.57
N VAL A 428 -12.32 9.14 -11.30
CA VAL A 428 -12.03 9.28 -12.73
C VAL A 428 -13.01 8.48 -13.59
N GLU A 429 -13.41 7.29 -13.13
CA GLU A 429 -14.34 6.40 -13.83
C GLU A 429 -15.04 5.44 -12.86
N GLY A 430 -16.14 4.81 -13.31
CA GLY A 430 -16.89 3.77 -12.58
C GLY A 430 -17.98 4.29 -11.65
N SER A 431 -18.54 3.40 -10.83
CA SER A 431 -19.59 3.72 -9.85
C SER A 431 -19.01 4.43 -8.62
N PRO A 432 -19.77 5.28 -7.89
CA PRO A 432 -19.27 5.89 -6.66
C PRO A 432 -18.94 4.83 -5.58
N GLY A 433 -17.71 4.83 -5.06
CA GLY A 433 -17.18 3.82 -4.14
C GLY A 433 -16.49 2.66 -4.86
N PHE A 434 -16.00 1.66 -4.12
CA PHE A 434 -15.75 0.34 -4.71
C PHE A 434 -17.06 -0.43 -4.85
N ASP A 435 -17.09 -1.36 -5.80
CA ASP A 435 -18.09 -2.40 -5.89
C ASP A 435 -17.34 -3.73 -5.98
N LEU A 436 -16.74 -4.15 -4.87
CA LEU A 436 -15.92 -5.36 -4.88
C LEU A 436 -16.83 -6.57 -5.14
N SER A 437 -16.49 -7.40 -6.12
CA SER A 437 -17.22 -8.64 -6.43
C SER A 437 -16.61 -9.87 -5.73
N ALA A 438 -17.20 -11.04 -5.95
CA ALA A 438 -16.74 -12.30 -5.36
C ALA A 438 -15.38 -12.77 -5.92
N THR A 439 -15.12 -12.42 -7.17
CA THR A 439 -13.82 -12.52 -7.83
C THR A 439 -13.40 -11.09 -8.11
N GLU A 440 -12.21 -10.67 -7.69
CA GLU A 440 -11.81 -9.26 -7.84
C GLU A 440 -10.29 -9.11 -7.81
N MET A 441 -9.78 -8.07 -8.48
CA MET A 441 -8.41 -7.60 -8.34
C MET A 441 -8.39 -6.11 -8.02
N VAL A 442 -7.89 -5.77 -6.85
CA VAL A 442 -7.63 -4.38 -6.46
C VAL A 442 -6.19 -4.03 -6.79
N MET A 443 -5.97 -2.88 -7.42
CA MET A 443 -4.65 -2.43 -7.89
C MET A 443 -4.39 -0.98 -7.51
N ILE A 444 -3.16 -0.72 -7.04
CA ILE A 444 -2.60 0.63 -6.90
C ILE A 444 -1.60 0.88 -8.03
N LYS A 445 -1.67 2.06 -8.66
CA LYS A 445 -0.87 2.48 -9.81
C LYS A 445 -0.11 3.78 -9.53
N GLU A 446 1.00 3.95 -10.24
CA GLU A 446 1.87 5.11 -10.22
C GLU A 446 1.15 6.39 -10.66
N ALA A 447 1.60 7.51 -10.08
CA ALA A 447 1.08 8.83 -10.43
C ALA A 447 1.32 9.16 -11.90
N GLY A 448 0.31 9.71 -12.56
CA GLY A 448 0.38 10.10 -13.99
C GLY A 448 0.17 8.94 -14.98
N SER A 449 -0.04 7.71 -14.50
CA SER A 449 -0.43 6.58 -15.35
C SER A 449 -1.84 6.78 -15.92
N ASP A 450 -2.12 6.12 -17.06
CA ASP A 450 -3.50 5.98 -17.53
C ASP A 450 -4.33 5.23 -16.47
N PRO A 451 -5.47 5.77 -15.99
CA PRO A 451 -6.35 5.08 -15.06
C PRO A 451 -6.81 3.71 -15.58
N ALA A 452 -7.01 3.57 -16.88
CA ALA A 452 -7.36 2.32 -17.53
C ALA A 452 -6.18 1.35 -17.63
N GLY A 453 -6.50 0.07 -17.79
CA GLY A 453 -5.54 -1.02 -17.90
C GLY A 453 -4.63 -1.17 -16.68
N THR A 454 -3.49 -1.82 -16.91
CA THR A 454 -2.55 -2.29 -15.87
C THR A 454 -1.19 -1.60 -15.91
N ALA A 455 -0.93 -0.79 -16.94
CA ALA A 455 0.32 -0.05 -17.08
C ALA A 455 0.55 0.88 -15.88
N GLY A 456 1.78 0.93 -15.37
CA GLY A 456 2.12 1.67 -14.15
C GLY A 456 1.54 1.03 -12.87
N GLY A 457 1.14 -0.24 -12.87
CA GLY A 457 0.74 -0.95 -11.65
C GLY A 457 1.91 -1.06 -10.66
N ILE A 458 1.73 -0.54 -9.45
CA ILE A 458 2.68 -0.68 -8.34
C ILE A 458 2.48 -2.04 -7.69
N HIS A 459 1.23 -2.37 -7.31
CA HIS A 459 0.89 -3.65 -6.69
C HIS A 459 -0.58 -4.00 -6.91
N ALA A 460 -0.90 -5.30 -7.02
CA ALA A 460 -2.26 -5.81 -7.06
C ALA A 460 -2.49 -6.96 -6.07
N LEU A 461 -3.70 -7.03 -5.51
CA LEU A 461 -4.19 -8.17 -4.75
C LEU A 461 -5.43 -8.72 -5.45
N ALA A 462 -5.38 -9.98 -5.87
CA ALA A 462 -6.51 -10.64 -6.54
C ALA A 462 -7.07 -11.79 -5.70
N SER A 463 -8.36 -12.07 -5.85
CA SER A 463 -9.03 -13.22 -5.27
C SER A 463 -10.05 -13.81 -6.24
N GLY A 464 -10.30 -15.11 -6.13
CA GLY A 464 -11.22 -15.84 -7.01
C GLY A 464 -11.01 -17.35 -6.88
N SER A 465 -11.86 -18.15 -7.52
CA SER A 465 -11.60 -19.59 -7.66
C SER A 465 -10.34 -19.83 -8.53
N PRO A 466 -9.69 -21.00 -8.43
CA PRO A 466 -8.51 -21.31 -9.24
C PRO A 466 -8.69 -21.11 -10.75
N SER A 467 -9.90 -21.35 -11.27
CA SER A 467 -10.22 -21.09 -12.69
C SER A 467 -10.37 -19.60 -13.01
N GLU A 468 -10.96 -18.82 -12.10
CA GLU A 468 -11.24 -17.40 -12.31
C GLU A 468 -9.99 -16.54 -12.16
N LEU A 469 -9.00 -16.96 -11.37
CA LEU A 469 -7.72 -16.24 -11.26
C LEU A 469 -6.98 -16.11 -12.60
N SER A 470 -7.31 -16.94 -13.59
CA SER A 470 -6.80 -16.78 -14.96
C SER A 470 -7.19 -15.45 -15.61
N PHE A 471 -8.28 -14.82 -15.16
CA PHE A 471 -8.72 -13.49 -15.60
C PHE A 471 -7.73 -12.39 -15.25
N PHE A 472 -6.79 -12.62 -14.33
CA PHE A 472 -5.82 -11.60 -13.90
C PHE A 472 -4.39 -11.90 -14.35
N ASN A 473 -4.16 -12.99 -15.11
CA ASN A 473 -2.82 -13.46 -15.45
C ASN A 473 -2.07 -12.58 -16.47
N THR A 474 -2.78 -11.74 -17.22
CA THR A 474 -2.15 -10.81 -18.16
C THR A 474 -1.34 -9.70 -17.45
N TYR A 475 -1.65 -9.40 -16.18
CA TYR A 475 -0.80 -8.55 -15.36
C TYR A 475 0.33 -9.37 -14.71
N THR A 476 1.57 -9.03 -15.07
CA THR A 476 2.80 -9.70 -14.63
C THR A 476 3.64 -8.89 -13.64
N GLY A 477 3.17 -7.69 -13.25
CA GLY A 477 3.81 -6.87 -12.21
C GLY A 477 3.56 -7.41 -10.79
N ALA A 478 3.86 -6.60 -9.77
CA ALA A 478 3.77 -7.05 -8.38
C ALA A 478 2.32 -7.46 -8.04
N LYS A 479 2.08 -8.76 -7.82
CA LYS A 479 0.72 -9.29 -7.63
C LYS A 479 0.67 -10.50 -6.71
N ILE A 480 -0.09 -10.39 -5.63
CA ILE A 480 -0.47 -11.56 -4.82
C ILE A 480 -1.88 -12.02 -5.21
N ILE A 481 -2.07 -13.34 -5.23
CA ILE A 481 -3.38 -13.97 -5.45
C ILE A 481 -3.81 -14.79 -4.24
N ALA A 482 -5.12 -14.78 -3.94
CA ALA A 482 -5.76 -15.68 -3.01
C ALA A 482 -6.70 -16.64 -3.77
N GLU A 483 -6.47 -17.95 -3.63
CA GLU A 483 -7.28 -19.00 -4.26
C GLU A 483 -8.60 -19.25 -3.51
N ALA A 484 -9.36 -18.19 -3.26
CA ALA A 484 -10.69 -18.24 -2.68
C ALA A 484 -11.48 -16.98 -3.09
N THR A 485 -12.76 -17.14 -3.42
CA THR A 485 -13.67 -16.02 -3.66
C THR A 485 -13.97 -15.27 -2.37
N THR A 486 -14.17 -13.95 -2.44
CA THR A 486 -14.61 -13.13 -1.31
C THR A 486 -16.11 -13.21 -1.03
N GLY A 487 -16.94 -13.72 -1.94
CA GLY A 487 -18.40 -13.81 -1.73
C GLY A 487 -19.00 -12.51 -1.15
N THR A 488 -20.20 -12.58 -0.56
CA THR A 488 -20.73 -11.43 0.20
C THR A 488 -20.25 -11.48 1.65
N ASN A 489 -19.75 -10.36 2.16
CA ASN A 489 -19.22 -10.21 3.53
C ASN A 489 -18.01 -11.10 3.85
N LEU A 490 -17.17 -11.43 2.86
CA LEU A 490 -15.84 -11.97 3.13
C LEU A 490 -14.77 -11.10 2.49
N GLY A 491 -13.55 -11.26 2.98
CA GLY A 491 -12.38 -10.52 2.53
C GLY A 491 -11.20 -11.43 2.25
N VAL A 492 -10.13 -10.77 1.84
CA VAL A 492 -8.83 -11.36 1.55
C VAL A 492 -7.76 -10.55 2.25
N LYS A 493 -6.71 -11.20 2.73
CA LYS A 493 -5.55 -10.54 3.31
C LYS A 493 -4.25 -11.21 2.90
N THR A 494 -3.19 -10.43 2.77
CA THR A 494 -1.84 -10.92 2.49
C THR A 494 -1.25 -11.64 3.70
N GLY A 495 -0.39 -12.62 3.42
CA GLY A 495 0.32 -13.41 4.43
C GLY A 495 1.62 -12.75 4.87
N ASN A 496 2.45 -12.29 3.93
CA ASN A 496 3.80 -11.78 4.21
C ASN A 496 4.61 -12.76 5.08
N SER A 497 4.63 -14.03 4.65
CA SER A 497 5.18 -15.18 5.38
C SER A 497 6.65 -15.08 5.81
N THR A 498 7.48 -14.34 5.10
CA THR A 498 8.92 -14.18 5.38
C THR A 498 9.25 -12.85 6.05
N SER A 499 8.23 -11.99 6.26
CA SER A 499 8.38 -10.63 6.82
C SER A 499 9.25 -9.71 5.96
N THR A 500 9.20 -9.86 4.65
CA THR A 500 9.96 -9.02 3.69
C THR A 500 9.06 -8.48 2.58
N VAL A 501 9.54 -7.49 1.82
CA VAL A 501 8.78 -6.91 0.70
C VAL A 501 8.63 -7.90 -0.46
N GLU A 502 9.55 -8.87 -0.58
CA GLU A 502 9.54 -9.90 -1.62
C GLU A 502 8.26 -10.76 -1.62
N ASP A 503 7.63 -10.93 -0.46
CA ASP A 503 6.36 -11.66 -0.35
C ASP A 503 5.21 -10.99 -1.12
N TYR A 504 5.34 -9.69 -1.45
CA TYR A 504 4.37 -8.91 -2.22
C TYR A 504 4.63 -8.89 -3.73
N MET A 505 5.71 -9.53 -4.19
CA MET A 505 6.16 -9.42 -5.58
C MET A 505 5.39 -10.34 -6.53
N SER A 506 5.22 -11.62 -6.21
CA SER A 506 4.34 -12.49 -7.00
C SER A 506 4.04 -13.79 -6.25
N GLY A 507 2.82 -14.31 -6.38
CA GLY A 507 2.47 -15.66 -5.93
C GLY A 507 1.21 -15.75 -5.09
N THR A 508 1.03 -16.87 -4.38
CA THR A 508 -0.18 -17.25 -3.65
C THR A 508 -0.15 -16.87 -2.15
N ASN A 509 0.63 -15.85 -1.78
CA ASN A 509 0.84 -15.43 -0.39
C ASN A 509 -0.33 -14.59 0.17
N ALA A 510 -1.56 -14.99 -0.09
CA ALA A 510 -2.77 -14.39 0.47
C ALA A 510 -3.82 -15.46 0.79
N SER A 511 -4.70 -15.13 1.72
CA SER A 511 -5.83 -15.99 2.12
C SER A 511 -7.14 -15.23 1.91
N GLY A 512 -8.08 -15.85 1.19
CA GLY A 512 -9.41 -15.31 0.88
C GLY A 512 -10.53 -16.07 1.59
N GLY A 513 -11.77 -15.63 1.38
CA GLY A 513 -12.96 -16.21 2.01
C GLY A 513 -13.02 -15.99 3.53
N LEU A 514 -12.41 -14.91 4.03
CA LEU A 514 -12.27 -14.63 5.45
C LEU A 514 -13.36 -13.68 5.96
N LEU A 515 -13.90 -13.94 7.15
CA LEU A 515 -14.69 -12.92 7.85
C LEU A 515 -13.74 -11.84 8.38
N LEU A 516 -13.79 -10.66 7.78
CA LEU A 516 -13.08 -9.47 8.28
C LEU A 516 -14.09 -8.49 8.87
N SER A 517 -13.71 -7.87 9.99
CA SER A 517 -14.46 -6.85 10.71
C SER A 517 -13.76 -5.49 10.62
N LEU A 518 -14.40 -4.41 11.10
CA LEU A 518 -13.77 -3.09 11.16
C LEU A 518 -12.49 -3.09 12.00
N ALA A 519 -12.42 -3.90 13.05
CA ALA A 519 -11.24 -3.98 13.93
C ALA A 519 -10.03 -4.66 13.25
N ASP A 520 -10.24 -5.36 12.14
CA ASP A 520 -9.16 -5.98 11.38
C ASP A 520 -8.43 -4.96 10.49
N PHE A 521 -9.04 -3.80 10.19
CA PHE A 521 -8.45 -2.72 9.41
C PHE A 521 -7.69 -1.74 10.34
N GLY A 522 -6.55 -1.23 9.89
CA GLY A 522 -5.57 -0.51 10.71
C GLY A 522 -4.72 -1.44 11.60
N ALA A 523 -4.86 -2.76 11.45
CA ALA A 523 -4.13 -3.77 12.20
C ALA A 523 -3.31 -4.67 11.26
N PRO A 524 -2.13 -5.18 11.70
CA PRO A 524 -1.40 -6.18 10.94
C PRO A 524 -2.22 -7.45 10.64
N ASN A 525 -2.01 -8.05 9.47
CA ASN A 525 -2.77 -9.23 9.02
C ASN A 525 -2.53 -10.48 9.87
N ASN A 526 -1.30 -10.61 10.35
CA ASN A 526 -0.77 -11.71 11.14
C ASN A 526 0.60 -11.28 11.70
N GLY A 527 1.31 -12.22 12.32
CA GLY A 527 2.56 -11.92 12.97
C GLY A 527 3.77 -11.59 12.12
N THR A 528 3.90 -12.24 10.96
CA THR A 528 5.02 -11.96 10.05
C THR A 528 4.81 -10.61 9.38
N ASN A 529 3.56 -10.30 9.01
CA ASN A 529 3.18 -8.96 8.58
C ASN A 529 3.42 -7.88 9.66
N ALA A 530 3.09 -8.15 10.91
CA ALA A 530 3.33 -7.23 12.02
C ALA A 530 4.84 -6.93 12.21
N ALA A 531 5.70 -7.95 12.10
CA ALA A 531 7.13 -7.77 12.21
C ALA A 531 7.72 -6.97 11.05
N PHE A 532 7.25 -7.22 9.83
CA PHE A 532 7.65 -6.42 8.67
C PHE A 532 7.26 -4.95 8.84
N ILE A 533 6.02 -4.67 9.25
CA ILE A 533 5.54 -3.32 9.55
C ILE A 533 6.37 -2.67 10.66
N ALA A 534 6.76 -3.41 11.70
CA ALA A 534 7.63 -2.88 12.75
C ALA A 534 9.01 -2.47 12.20
N VAL A 535 9.61 -3.28 11.32
CA VAL A 535 10.89 -2.95 10.66
C VAL A 535 10.75 -1.69 9.82
N LEU A 536 9.69 -1.56 9.01
CA LEU A 536 9.41 -0.34 8.24
C LEU A 536 9.31 0.89 9.15
N ARG A 537 8.75 0.75 10.34
CA ARG A 537 8.64 1.83 11.34
C ARG A 537 9.93 2.09 12.13
N GLY A 538 11.03 1.40 11.83
CA GLY A 538 12.30 1.52 12.57
C GLY A 538 12.29 0.87 13.96
N ARG A 539 11.41 -0.11 14.17
CA ARG A 539 11.21 -0.80 15.46
C ARG A 539 11.68 -2.25 15.41
N ILE A 540 12.08 -2.76 16.57
CA ILE A 540 12.33 -4.18 16.80
C ILE A 540 10.99 -4.92 16.85
N ALA A 541 10.91 -6.08 16.19
CA ALA A 541 9.73 -6.93 16.22
C ALA A 541 9.27 -7.22 17.66
N GLY A 542 7.98 -7.05 17.92
CA GLY A 542 7.36 -7.22 19.24
C GLY A 542 7.22 -5.92 20.06
N GLN A 543 7.89 -4.82 19.70
CA GLN A 543 7.62 -3.51 20.32
C GLN A 543 6.24 -3.02 19.90
N GLY A 544 5.37 -2.71 20.86
CA GLY A 544 3.98 -2.29 20.66
C GLY A 544 3.18 -3.22 19.74
N ASP A 545 3.55 -4.49 19.71
CA ASP A 545 2.75 -5.56 19.10
C ASP A 545 1.70 -6.05 20.10
N GLY A 546 0.50 -6.37 19.61
CA GLY A 546 -0.52 -7.01 20.40
C GLY A 546 -1.88 -6.33 20.38
N VAL A 547 -2.89 -7.10 20.78
CA VAL A 547 -4.25 -6.61 21.04
C VAL A 547 -4.47 -6.62 22.55
N ALA A 548 -5.06 -5.55 23.05
CA ALA A 548 -5.61 -5.51 24.40
C ALA A 548 -7.14 -5.49 24.35
N THR A 549 -7.75 -6.16 25.32
CA THR A 549 -9.19 -6.14 25.56
C THR A 549 -9.45 -5.75 27.00
N VAL A 550 -10.56 -5.07 27.26
CA VAL A 550 -10.98 -4.66 28.61
C VAL A 550 -12.33 -5.26 28.92
N THR A 551 -12.44 -5.89 30.08
CA THR A 551 -13.71 -6.36 30.65
C THR A 551 -13.84 -5.97 32.12
N ASN A 552 -15.08 -5.85 32.58
CA ASN A 552 -15.41 -5.60 33.97
C ASN A 552 -15.23 -6.89 34.77
N GLY A 553 -14.28 -6.89 35.70
CA GLY A 553 -13.99 -8.01 36.59
C GLY A 553 -14.66 -7.89 37.96
N THR A 554 -15.52 -6.89 38.17
CA THR A 554 -16.17 -6.63 39.46
C THR A 554 -17.22 -7.69 39.72
N LEU A 555 -16.99 -8.56 40.71
CA LEU A 555 -17.76 -9.80 40.90
C LEU A 555 -19.27 -9.58 41.09
N ASP A 556 -19.65 -8.54 41.84
CA ASP A 556 -21.05 -8.22 42.13
C ASP A 556 -21.69 -7.30 41.08
N SER A 557 -20.94 -6.91 40.04
CA SER A 557 -21.46 -6.06 38.98
C SER A 557 -22.38 -6.86 38.05
N PRO A 558 -23.56 -6.32 37.67
CA PRO A 558 -24.38 -6.91 36.63
C PRO A 558 -23.69 -6.88 35.25
N LEU A 559 -22.59 -6.13 35.12
CA LEU A 559 -21.78 -6.01 33.90
C LEU A 559 -20.53 -6.91 33.94
N LEU A 560 -20.42 -7.86 34.88
CA LEU A 560 -19.30 -8.80 34.95
C LEU A 560 -19.03 -9.47 33.59
N ASN A 561 -17.75 -9.49 33.19
CA ASN A 561 -17.24 -9.95 31.89
C ASN A 561 -17.75 -9.18 30.66
N LYS A 562 -18.36 -8.01 30.85
CA LYS A 562 -18.71 -7.09 29.76
C LYS A 562 -17.67 -5.98 29.63
N SER A 563 -17.57 -5.37 28.46
CA SER A 563 -16.71 -4.20 28.21
C SER A 563 -17.32 -2.87 28.69
N MET A 564 -18.21 -2.91 29.70
CA MET A 564 -18.96 -1.77 30.20
C MET A 564 -18.86 -1.64 31.73
N PHE A 565 -18.91 -0.41 32.21
CA PHE A 565 -18.88 -0.06 33.63
C PHE A 565 -19.95 0.98 33.95
N ASP A 566 -20.56 0.89 35.13
CA ASP A 566 -21.49 1.93 35.58
C ASP A 566 -20.71 3.21 35.97
N ALA A 567 -21.30 4.37 35.74
CA ALA A 567 -20.75 5.66 36.17
C ALA A 567 -20.72 5.81 37.70
N GLY A 568 -19.77 6.61 38.19
CA GLY A 568 -19.66 7.01 39.61
C GLY A 568 -19.35 5.88 40.59
N GLN A 569 -18.82 4.74 40.13
CA GLN A 569 -18.50 3.59 40.98
C GLN A 569 -17.05 3.66 41.45
N THR A 570 -16.79 3.29 42.71
CA THR A 570 -15.43 3.18 43.25
C THR A 570 -15.08 1.73 43.56
N GLY A 571 -13.79 1.36 43.45
CA GLY A 571 -13.35 0.01 43.81
C GLY A 571 -13.67 -1.05 42.76
N ASN A 572 -13.92 -0.65 41.52
CA ASN A 572 -14.12 -1.57 40.41
C ASN A 572 -12.86 -2.40 40.15
N VAL A 573 -13.09 -3.58 39.59
CA VAL A 573 -12.04 -4.45 39.07
C VAL A 573 -12.10 -4.42 37.55
N VAL A 574 -10.97 -4.12 36.92
CA VAL A 574 -10.80 -4.11 35.45
C VAL A 574 -9.90 -5.27 35.06
N LYS A 575 -10.33 -6.09 34.11
CA LYS A 575 -9.51 -7.15 33.52
C LYS A 575 -9.01 -6.71 32.15
N VAL A 576 -7.70 -6.69 31.98
CA VAL A 576 -7.04 -6.40 30.70
C VAL A 576 -6.46 -7.69 30.15
N GLY A 577 -7.05 -8.20 29.06
CA GLY A 577 -6.52 -9.35 28.32
C GLY A 577 -5.57 -8.86 27.25
N VAL A 578 -4.35 -9.40 27.19
CA VAL A 578 -3.33 -9.06 26.20
C VAL A 578 -2.94 -10.32 25.44
N LEU A 579 -2.95 -10.23 24.11
CA LEU A 579 -2.47 -11.24 23.18
C LEU A 579 -1.46 -10.60 22.23
N ALA A 580 -0.42 -11.34 21.86
CA ALA A 580 0.47 -10.90 20.79
C ALA A 580 -0.27 -10.99 19.45
N GLN A 581 -0.04 -10.04 18.55
CA GLN A 581 -0.47 -10.18 17.16
C GLN A 581 0.60 -10.94 16.35
N ALA A 582 1.83 -11.02 16.88
CA ALA A 582 2.93 -11.74 16.26
C ALA A 582 3.35 -13.08 16.87
N GLY A 583 3.61 -14.07 15.99
CA GLY A 583 4.01 -15.43 16.35
C GLY A 583 5.53 -15.67 16.42
N ILE A 584 6.36 -14.64 16.17
CA ILE A 584 7.81 -14.81 15.97
C ILE A 584 8.62 -14.65 17.27
N ALA A 585 8.12 -13.90 18.27
CA ALA A 585 8.70 -13.81 19.60
C ALA A 585 7.61 -13.46 20.65
N PRO A 586 7.61 -14.08 21.84
CA PRO A 586 6.67 -13.72 22.90
C PRO A 586 6.89 -12.29 23.39
N LEU A 587 5.81 -11.59 23.72
CA LEU A 587 5.89 -10.33 24.46
C LEU A 587 6.28 -10.67 25.90
N THR A 588 7.39 -10.09 26.35
CA THR A 588 7.95 -10.36 27.67
C THR A 588 7.69 -9.25 28.68
N GLN A 589 7.31 -8.07 28.20
CA GLN A 589 6.91 -6.96 29.06
C GLN A 589 5.62 -6.33 28.55
N VAL A 590 4.75 -5.99 29.50
CA VAL A 590 3.51 -5.24 29.27
C VAL A 590 3.44 -4.11 30.28
N ARG A 591 3.15 -2.91 29.84
CA ARG A 591 2.86 -1.75 30.68
C ARG A 591 1.43 -1.30 30.41
N ILE A 592 0.66 -1.06 31.46
CA ILE A 592 -0.69 -0.50 31.38
C ILE A 592 -0.70 0.76 32.22
N THR A 593 -0.96 1.91 31.62
CA THR A 593 -1.13 3.17 32.32
C THR A 593 -2.61 3.53 32.37
N ILE A 594 -3.12 3.70 33.58
CA ILE A 594 -4.51 4.08 33.86
C ILE A 594 -4.65 5.60 33.72
N PRO A 595 -5.63 6.11 32.96
CA PRO A 595 -5.88 7.55 32.86
C PRO A 595 -6.35 8.11 34.21
N GLU A 596 -6.00 9.37 34.50
CA GLU A 596 -6.29 10.03 35.79
C GLU A 596 -7.77 9.97 36.18
N ALA A 597 -8.67 10.10 35.20
CA ALA A 597 -10.12 10.04 35.41
C ALA A 597 -10.59 8.71 36.03
N LEU A 598 -9.81 7.63 35.87
CA LEU A 598 -10.11 6.32 36.44
C LEU A 598 -9.50 6.10 37.84
N GLY A 599 -8.81 7.11 38.37
CA GLY A 599 -8.11 7.05 39.65
C GLY A 599 -6.87 6.17 39.62
N THR A 600 -6.29 5.96 40.81
CA THR A 600 -5.07 5.17 40.98
C THR A 600 -5.42 3.72 41.34
N PRO A 601 -4.88 2.71 40.63
CA PRO A 601 -5.11 1.31 40.97
C PRO A 601 -4.56 0.95 42.35
N SER A 602 -5.30 0.14 43.11
CA SER A 602 -4.90 -0.30 44.46
C SER A 602 -4.05 -1.58 44.45
N GLY A 603 -4.02 -2.31 43.33
CA GLY A 603 -3.20 -3.50 43.15
C GLY A 603 -3.52 -4.23 41.84
N ALA A 604 -2.64 -5.12 41.42
CA ALA A 604 -2.84 -5.95 40.22
C ALA A 604 -2.40 -7.39 40.45
N SER A 605 -3.07 -8.34 39.78
CA SER A 605 -2.72 -9.76 39.75
C SER A 605 -2.73 -10.30 38.33
N LEU A 606 -1.97 -11.37 38.08
CA LEU A 606 -1.84 -11.98 36.76
C LEU A 606 -2.54 -13.35 36.73
N SER A 607 -3.16 -13.65 35.59
CA SER A 607 -3.66 -14.98 35.28
C SER A 607 -3.53 -15.30 33.79
N GLY A 608 -3.92 -16.51 33.39
CA GLY A 608 -3.79 -17.01 32.02
C GLY A 608 -2.44 -17.70 31.74
N PRO A 609 -2.32 -18.38 30.58
CA PRO A 609 -1.13 -19.18 30.25
C PRO A 609 0.18 -18.36 30.20
N ALA A 610 0.11 -17.09 29.79
CA ALA A 610 1.29 -16.22 29.67
C ALA A 610 1.76 -15.63 31.00
N ALA A 611 1.04 -15.84 32.11
CA ALA A 611 1.41 -15.35 33.44
C ALA A 611 2.44 -16.24 34.15
N VAL A 612 2.69 -17.45 33.66
CA VAL A 612 3.63 -18.39 34.31
C VAL A 612 5.05 -17.83 34.28
N GLY A 613 5.61 -17.56 35.46
CA GLY A 613 6.95 -16.95 35.60
C GLY A 613 6.98 -15.42 35.45
N ALA A 614 5.85 -14.80 35.13
CA ALA A 614 5.72 -13.36 35.04
C ALA A 614 5.63 -12.71 36.44
N SER A 615 6.07 -11.46 36.55
CA SER A 615 5.89 -10.63 37.74
C SER A 615 5.11 -9.37 37.40
N VAL A 616 4.33 -8.86 38.35
CA VAL A 616 3.57 -7.62 38.22
C VAL A 616 3.93 -6.65 39.34
N SER A 617 4.03 -5.37 39.01
CA SER A 617 4.20 -4.29 39.96
C SER A 617 3.26 -3.13 39.62
N VAL A 618 2.85 -2.37 40.63
CA VAL A 618 1.99 -1.19 40.50
C VAL A 618 2.74 0.00 41.06
N ASN A 619 2.87 1.08 40.29
CA ASN A 619 3.49 2.34 40.69
C ASN A 619 2.64 3.51 40.21
N GLY A 620 1.91 4.13 41.14
CA GLY A 620 0.91 5.16 40.81
C GLY A 620 -0.09 4.62 39.77
N PRO A 621 -0.33 5.32 38.65
CA PRO A 621 -1.27 4.88 37.61
C PRO A 621 -0.73 3.75 36.72
N THR A 622 0.53 3.31 36.91
CA THR A 622 1.17 2.37 35.98
C THR A 622 1.26 0.98 36.58
N ILE A 623 0.80 -0.02 35.82
CA ILE A 623 1.00 -1.44 36.06
C ILE A 623 2.09 -1.93 35.11
N GLN A 624 3.14 -2.53 35.65
CA GLN A 624 4.24 -3.08 34.87
C GLN A 624 4.33 -4.58 35.09
N VAL A 625 4.24 -5.34 33.99
CA VAL A 625 4.45 -6.78 33.91
C VAL A 625 5.80 -7.05 33.26
N THR A 626 6.57 -7.98 33.82
CA THR A 626 7.84 -8.46 33.25
C THR A 626 7.89 -9.98 33.24
N SER A 627 8.72 -10.55 32.38
CA SER A 627 8.87 -11.99 32.18
C SER A 627 7.55 -12.70 31.80
N ALA A 628 6.65 -11.99 31.13
CA ALA A 628 5.48 -12.61 30.51
C ALA A 628 5.90 -13.49 29.33
N ALA A 629 5.02 -14.41 28.94
CA ALA A 629 5.19 -15.23 27.74
C ALA A 629 3.97 -15.10 26.83
N VAL A 630 3.60 -13.84 26.51
CA VAL A 630 2.40 -13.57 25.70
C VAL A 630 2.67 -13.95 24.25
N THR A 631 1.82 -14.79 23.69
CA THR A 631 1.88 -15.17 22.27
C THR A 631 0.51 -14.99 21.63
N THR A 632 0.37 -15.34 20.35
CA THR A 632 -0.92 -15.37 19.65
C THR A 632 -1.92 -16.37 20.24
N SER A 633 -1.44 -17.39 20.97
CA SER A 633 -2.27 -18.43 21.60
C SER A 633 -2.27 -18.37 23.14
N ASN A 634 -1.25 -17.76 23.73
CA ASN A 634 -1.09 -17.66 25.18
C ASN A 634 -1.42 -16.22 25.61
N ALA A 635 -2.67 -16.02 26.04
CA ALA A 635 -3.11 -14.74 26.57
C ALA A 635 -2.53 -14.47 27.97
N LEU A 636 -2.23 -13.21 28.23
CA LEU A 636 -2.01 -12.67 29.58
C LEU A 636 -3.30 -11.98 30.03
N GLU A 637 -3.80 -12.28 31.22
CA GLU A 637 -4.85 -11.50 31.86
C GLU A 637 -4.28 -10.74 33.05
N VAL A 638 -4.40 -9.42 33.02
CA VAL A 638 -4.05 -8.53 34.13
C VAL A 638 -5.34 -8.09 34.83
N THR A 639 -5.56 -8.53 36.06
CA THR A 639 -6.66 -8.08 36.89
C THR A 639 -6.21 -6.88 37.73
N ILE A 640 -6.83 -5.72 37.52
CA ILE A 640 -6.48 -4.43 38.13
C ILE A 640 -7.60 -4.05 39.11
N ASN A 641 -7.23 -3.79 40.37
CA ASN A 641 -8.17 -3.49 41.45
C ASN A 641 -8.19 -1.98 41.76
N GLY A 642 -9.29 -1.51 42.36
CA GLY A 642 -9.38 -0.16 42.91
C GLY A 642 -9.71 0.94 41.89
N ILE A 643 -10.18 0.57 40.70
CA ILE A 643 -10.52 1.53 39.65
C ILE A 643 -11.81 2.28 40.01
N SER A 644 -11.81 3.59 39.82
CA SER A 644 -13.00 4.43 40.00
C SER A 644 -13.51 4.90 38.64
N THR A 645 -14.81 4.93 38.42
CA THR A 645 -15.40 5.52 37.21
C THR A 645 -15.89 6.93 37.52
N PRO A 646 -15.73 7.90 36.61
CA PRO A 646 -16.18 9.28 36.86
C PRO A 646 -17.67 9.35 37.15
N ALA A 647 -18.05 10.30 38.00
CA ALA A 647 -19.45 10.63 38.22
C ALA A 647 -20.06 11.22 36.94
N THR A 648 -21.38 11.15 36.81
CA THR A 648 -22.12 11.61 35.63
C THR A 648 -21.76 13.04 35.19
N SER A 649 -21.53 13.96 36.13
CA SER A 649 -21.16 15.36 35.86
C SER A 649 -19.72 15.56 35.36
N GLN A 650 -18.91 14.51 35.37
CA GLN A 650 -17.48 14.51 35.01
C GLN A 650 -17.17 13.55 33.86
N LEU A 651 -18.21 12.97 33.23
CA LEU A 651 -18.03 12.04 32.12
C LEU A 651 -17.54 12.78 30.87
N SER A 652 -16.70 12.11 30.08
CA SER A 652 -16.49 12.51 28.69
C SER A 652 -17.77 12.27 27.89
N ASN A 653 -17.97 13.02 26.80
CA ASN A 653 -19.18 12.92 25.98
C ASN A 653 -19.49 11.48 25.52
N ASN A 654 -18.45 10.67 25.25
CA ASN A 654 -18.59 9.29 24.79
C ASN A 654 -18.31 8.20 25.86
N GLY A 655 -18.08 8.58 27.11
CA GLY A 655 -17.80 7.66 28.22
C GLY A 655 -16.55 6.80 28.03
N LEU A 656 -15.64 7.17 27.12
CA LEU A 656 -14.47 6.38 26.76
C LEU A 656 -13.22 6.82 27.53
N TYR A 657 -12.58 5.86 28.21
CA TYR A 657 -11.34 6.09 28.96
C TYR A 657 -10.27 5.08 28.51
N PRO A 658 -9.47 5.41 27.49
CA PRO A 658 -8.44 4.51 26.97
C PRO A 658 -7.34 4.28 28.01
N LEU A 659 -6.96 3.02 28.19
CA LEU A 659 -5.76 2.62 28.92
C LEU A 659 -4.60 2.68 27.94
N THR A 660 -3.47 3.26 28.34
CA THR A 660 -2.26 3.15 27.51
C THR A 660 -1.59 1.82 27.79
N VAL A 661 -1.81 0.86 26.90
CA VAL A 661 -1.15 -0.44 26.86
C VAL A 661 0.07 -0.35 25.94
N SER A 662 1.24 -0.68 26.50
CA SER A 662 2.50 -0.78 25.79
C SER A 662 3.10 -2.16 25.96
N THR A 663 3.72 -2.69 24.93
CA THR A 663 4.28 -4.04 24.92
C THR A 663 5.68 -4.05 24.33
N THR A 664 6.47 -5.05 24.69
CA THR A 664 7.72 -5.37 24.00
C THR A 664 8.09 -6.85 24.15
N GLY A 665 8.78 -7.38 23.15
CA GLY A 665 9.54 -8.61 23.24
C GLY A 665 10.86 -8.45 24.00
N THR A 666 11.62 -9.54 24.09
CA THR A 666 12.93 -9.57 24.76
C THR A 666 13.90 -8.57 24.14
N GLY A 667 14.47 -7.68 24.98
CA GLY A 667 15.50 -6.72 24.57
C GLY A 667 14.99 -5.46 23.86
N GLY A 668 13.67 -5.33 23.63
CA GLY A 668 13.07 -4.12 23.06
C GLY A 668 12.63 -3.09 24.11
N THR A 669 12.26 -1.89 23.65
CA THR A 669 11.60 -0.84 24.45
C THR A 669 10.08 -0.97 24.38
N LEU A 670 9.42 -0.67 25.51
CA LEU A 670 7.96 -0.63 25.60
C LEU A 670 7.39 0.49 24.75
N GLU A 671 6.63 0.12 23.73
CA GLU A 671 5.91 1.04 22.85
C GLU A 671 4.41 0.80 22.94
N PRO A 672 3.55 1.83 22.82
CA PRO A 672 2.11 1.66 22.75
C PRO A 672 1.68 0.70 21.62
N ILE A 673 0.69 -0.15 21.89
CA ILE A 673 -0.01 -0.91 20.86
C ILE A 673 -0.86 0.02 19.97
N SER A 674 -1.19 -0.40 18.75
CA SER A 674 -1.94 0.45 17.81
C SER A 674 -3.36 0.76 18.31
N ALA A 675 -4.11 -0.25 18.73
CA ALA A 675 -5.47 -0.09 19.24
C ALA A 675 -5.50 -0.17 20.78
N GLN A 676 -5.66 0.99 21.42
CA GLN A 676 -5.71 1.08 22.87
C GLN A 676 -7.04 0.54 23.42
N ALA A 677 -6.94 -0.40 24.36
CA ALA A 677 -8.13 -0.90 25.06
C ALA A 677 -8.66 0.17 26.02
N ALA A 678 -9.97 0.22 26.22
CA ALA A 678 -10.58 1.28 27.01
C ALA A 678 -11.60 0.77 28.02
N VAL A 679 -11.66 1.43 29.16
CA VAL A 679 -12.78 1.32 30.10
C VAL A 679 -13.91 2.18 29.54
N ARG A 680 -15.05 1.57 29.27
CA ARG A 680 -16.21 2.24 28.70
C ARG A 680 -17.30 2.37 29.76
N VAL A 681 -17.58 3.60 30.14
CA VAL A 681 -18.51 3.94 31.22
C VAL A 681 -19.87 4.27 30.63
N THR A 682 -20.94 3.93 31.34
CA THR A 682 -22.31 4.28 30.90
C THR A 682 -22.51 5.79 30.87
N THR A 683 -22.78 6.31 29.69
CA THR A 683 -23.07 7.72 29.43
C THR A 683 -24.56 8.01 29.62
N PRO A 684 -24.95 9.18 30.15
CA PRO A 684 -26.33 9.64 30.16
C PRO A 684 -26.89 9.72 28.75
N ILE A 685 -28.11 9.24 28.55
CA ILE A 685 -28.73 9.20 27.22
C ILE A 685 -28.90 10.61 26.63
N GLY A 686 -29.21 11.60 27.48
CA GLY A 686 -29.34 13.00 27.08
C GLY A 686 -28.04 13.63 26.56
N ALA A 687 -26.86 13.08 26.90
CA ALA A 687 -25.60 13.55 26.34
C ALA A 687 -25.47 13.21 24.85
N LEU A 688 -26.13 12.15 24.39
CA LEU A 688 -26.15 11.71 22.98
C LEU A 688 -27.13 12.53 22.12
N ARG A 689 -27.74 13.58 22.67
CA ARG A 689 -28.70 14.48 21.99
C ARG A 689 -28.04 15.78 21.55
N ASP A 690 -26.71 15.84 21.55
CA ASP A 690 -25.99 16.97 21.00
C ASP A 690 -25.93 16.87 19.46
N VAL A 691 -26.32 17.97 18.82
CA VAL A 691 -26.38 18.05 17.36
C VAL A 691 -25.64 19.29 16.86
N ASP A 692 -25.14 19.22 15.64
CA ASP A 692 -24.60 20.36 14.92
C ASP A 692 -25.74 21.32 14.48
N PRO A 693 -25.42 22.49 13.88
CA PRO A 693 -26.43 23.43 13.39
C PRO A 693 -27.37 22.88 12.31
N ASN A 694 -27.03 21.75 11.68
CA ASN A 694 -27.85 21.06 10.69
C ASN A 694 -28.67 19.92 11.29
N GLY A 695 -28.66 19.74 12.61
CA GLY A 695 -29.35 18.63 13.28
C GLY A 695 -28.63 17.29 13.16
N LEU A 696 -27.36 17.25 12.75
CA LEU A 696 -26.57 16.01 12.71
C LEU A 696 -26.04 15.67 14.10
N ALA A 697 -26.19 14.43 14.55
CA ALA A 697 -25.68 13.96 15.83
C ALA A 697 -24.14 14.08 15.90
N LEU A 698 -23.61 14.78 16.91
CA LEU A 698 -22.16 14.98 17.05
C LEU A 698 -21.43 13.69 17.39
N ASP A 699 -22.11 12.77 18.08
CA ASP A 699 -21.60 11.45 18.41
C ASP A 699 -21.83 10.41 17.30
N SER A 700 -22.31 10.79 16.11
CA SER A 700 -22.56 9.84 15.02
C SER A 700 -21.31 9.03 14.65
N GLY A 701 -21.44 7.70 14.60
CA GLY A 701 -20.33 6.77 14.36
C GLY A 701 -19.54 6.38 15.62
N VAL A 702 -19.81 7.00 16.78
CA VAL A 702 -19.13 6.68 18.04
C VAL A 702 -19.81 5.50 18.73
N VAL A 703 -19.00 4.58 19.26
CA VAL A 703 -19.50 3.53 20.16
C VAL A 703 -19.77 4.14 21.55
N VAL A 704 -20.94 3.91 22.13
CA VAL A 704 -21.30 4.37 23.48
C VAL A 704 -21.93 3.25 24.29
N ALA A 705 -21.81 3.34 25.62
CA ALA A 705 -22.55 2.51 26.55
C ALA A 705 -23.65 3.37 27.20
N VAL A 706 -24.90 2.92 27.18
CA VAL A 706 -26.01 3.60 27.87
C VAL A 706 -26.69 2.67 28.85
N SER A 707 -27.35 3.22 29.87
CA SER A 707 -28.25 2.47 30.72
C SER A 707 -29.51 3.25 31.04
N GLY A 708 -30.66 2.64 30.85
CA GLY A 708 -31.97 3.27 31.03
C GLY A 708 -33.09 2.24 31.07
N THR A 709 -34.30 2.72 31.31
CA THR A 709 -35.54 1.94 31.29
C THR A 709 -36.08 1.89 29.88
N ILE A 710 -36.48 0.71 29.42
CA ILE A 710 -37.14 0.54 28.14
C ILE A 710 -38.55 1.12 28.23
N THR A 711 -38.82 2.16 27.43
CA THR A 711 -40.13 2.83 27.33
C THR A 711 -41.03 2.16 26.31
N GLU A 712 -40.44 1.53 25.29
CA GLU A 712 -41.09 0.64 24.32
C GLU A 712 -40.11 -0.46 23.87
N ALA A 713 -40.57 -1.71 23.82
CA ALA A 713 -39.75 -2.85 23.46
C ALA A 713 -39.60 -3.01 21.95
N ASP A 714 -40.69 -2.92 21.18
CA ASP A 714 -40.70 -3.01 19.72
C ASP A 714 -42.02 -2.44 19.19
N PHE A 715 -41.97 -1.39 18.38
CA PHE A 715 -43.13 -0.82 17.70
C PHE A 715 -43.69 -1.67 16.53
N GLY A 716 -43.46 -2.99 16.56
CA GLY A 716 -44.04 -3.96 15.64
C GLY A 716 -43.25 -4.14 14.35
N GLY A 717 -41.98 -3.74 14.32
CA GLY A 717 -41.09 -3.96 13.18
C GLY A 717 -40.50 -5.38 13.14
N GLY A 718 -40.53 -6.10 14.27
CA GLY A 718 -40.04 -7.46 14.38
C GLY A 718 -38.54 -7.57 14.08
N ALA A 719 -38.06 -8.79 13.77
CA ALA A 719 -36.63 -9.01 13.53
C ALA A 719 -36.08 -8.31 12.27
N ALA A 720 -36.94 -7.93 11.32
CA ALA A 720 -36.54 -7.30 10.06
C ALA A 720 -36.42 -5.77 10.16
N ASN A 721 -36.96 -5.15 11.22
CA ASN A 721 -36.93 -3.70 11.40
C ASN A 721 -37.17 -3.31 12.87
N PHE A 722 -36.39 -3.89 13.79
CA PHE A 722 -36.61 -3.70 15.23
C PHE A 722 -36.40 -2.24 15.62
N SER A 723 -37.39 -1.65 16.31
CA SER A 723 -37.34 -0.29 16.84
C SER A 723 -37.90 -0.26 18.26
N GLY A 724 -36.99 -0.25 19.23
CA GLY A 724 -37.29 -0.06 20.66
C GLY A 724 -36.80 1.29 21.15
N PHE A 725 -37.15 1.66 22.38
CA PHE A 725 -36.77 2.94 22.98
C PHE A 725 -36.35 2.77 24.42
N ILE A 726 -35.30 3.50 24.80
CA ILE A 726 -34.70 3.50 26.14
C ILE A 726 -34.57 4.93 26.64
N GLN A 727 -34.84 5.13 27.93
CA GLN A 727 -34.81 6.44 28.55
C GLN A 727 -34.23 6.36 29.96
N ASP A 728 -33.46 7.39 30.33
CA ASP A 728 -33.01 7.64 31.68
C ASP A 728 -33.50 9.02 32.15
N THR A 729 -32.98 9.51 33.27
CA THR A 729 -33.38 10.83 33.82
C THR A 729 -32.89 12.01 32.99
N SER A 730 -31.94 11.81 32.07
CA SER A 730 -31.35 12.85 31.22
C SER A 730 -31.99 12.94 29.84
N GLY A 731 -32.52 11.84 29.30
CA GLY A 731 -33.17 11.83 27.99
C GLY A 731 -33.52 10.42 27.51
N GLY A 732 -34.14 10.36 26.33
CA GLY A 732 -34.48 9.13 25.62
C GLY A 732 -33.70 8.97 24.31
N VAL A 733 -33.67 7.75 23.78
CA VAL A 733 -33.05 7.43 22.50
C VAL A 733 -33.67 6.18 21.90
N SER A 734 -33.71 6.12 20.58
CA SER A 734 -34.12 4.94 19.81
C SER A 734 -33.05 3.83 19.90
N ILE A 735 -33.48 2.58 19.93
CA ILE A 735 -32.65 1.38 19.75
C ILE A 735 -33.08 0.72 18.45
N PHE A 736 -32.16 0.63 17.49
CA PHE A 736 -32.44 0.10 16.17
C PHE A 736 -31.67 -1.20 15.91
N SER A 737 -32.32 -2.18 15.28
CA SER A 737 -31.62 -3.33 14.71
C SER A 737 -32.30 -3.82 13.42
N PRO A 738 -31.58 -3.86 12.28
CA PRO A 738 -32.19 -4.25 11.01
C PRO A 738 -32.40 -5.76 10.85
N ASN A 739 -31.76 -6.58 11.69
CA ASN A 739 -31.67 -8.02 11.46
C ASN A 739 -31.99 -8.88 12.70
N LEU A 740 -32.24 -8.26 13.85
CA LEU A 740 -32.36 -8.99 15.11
C LEU A 740 -33.41 -8.36 16.03
N ASN A 741 -34.32 -9.21 16.53
CA ASN A 741 -35.11 -8.84 17.70
C ASN A 741 -34.23 -8.99 18.95
N LEU A 742 -34.10 -7.91 19.72
CA LEU A 742 -33.16 -7.81 20.82
C LEU A 742 -33.71 -8.32 22.17
N GLY A 743 -34.96 -8.77 22.22
CA GLY A 743 -35.58 -9.30 23.44
C GLY A 743 -35.74 -8.27 24.56
N LEU A 744 -35.93 -6.99 24.20
CA LEU A 744 -36.20 -5.92 25.16
C LEU A 744 -37.58 -6.11 25.79
N ASN A 745 -37.76 -5.61 27.01
CA ASN A 745 -39.03 -5.63 27.71
C ASN A 745 -39.32 -4.24 28.25
N ARG A 746 -40.50 -3.68 27.93
CA ARG A 746 -40.95 -2.41 28.50
C ARG A 746 -41.00 -2.51 30.03
N GLY A 747 -40.57 -1.44 30.70
CA GLY A 747 -40.49 -1.39 32.17
C GLY A 747 -39.30 -2.15 32.76
N TYR A 748 -38.36 -2.63 31.94
CA TYR A 748 -37.10 -3.20 32.42
C TYR A 748 -35.95 -2.23 32.17
N ARG A 749 -34.96 -2.25 33.06
CA ARG A 749 -33.72 -1.51 32.87
C ARG A 749 -32.75 -2.36 32.06
N PHE A 750 -32.09 -1.75 31.08
CA PHE A 750 -31.04 -2.39 30.31
C PHE A 750 -29.76 -1.55 30.32
N SER A 751 -28.62 -2.21 30.10
CA SER A 751 -27.37 -1.57 29.67
C SER A 751 -27.02 -2.06 28.27
N ILE A 752 -26.69 -1.13 27.37
CA ILE A 752 -26.50 -1.41 25.95
C ILE A 752 -25.20 -0.76 25.48
N LEU A 753 -24.34 -1.54 24.83
CA LEU A 753 -23.19 -1.04 24.08
C LEU A 753 -23.49 -1.08 22.57
N GLY A 754 -23.41 0.06 21.92
CA GLY A 754 -23.77 0.20 20.50
C GLY A 754 -23.14 1.42 19.84
N ASN A 755 -23.21 1.46 18.50
CA ASN A 755 -22.86 2.64 17.72
C ASN A 755 -24.01 3.64 17.75
N VAL A 756 -23.70 4.92 17.90
CA VAL A 756 -24.65 6.00 17.62
C VAL A 756 -24.77 6.12 16.11
N ILE A 757 -26.00 6.08 15.60
CA ILE A 757 -26.35 6.27 14.20
C ILE A 757 -27.45 7.31 14.10
N GLN A 758 -27.61 7.90 12.92
CA GLN A 758 -28.72 8.80 12.64
C GLN A 758 -29.34 8.45 11.29
N THR A 759 -30.67 8.37 11.26
CA THR A 759 -31.44 8.07 10.05
C THR A 759 -32.65 8.98 9.99
N ASN A 760 -32.79 9.76 8.92
CA ASN A 760 -33.90 10.72 8.75
C ASN A 760 -34.08 11.66 9.95
N GLY A 761 -32.97 12.25 10.40
CA GLY A 761 -32.92 13.09 11.60
C GLY A 761 -32.93 12.31 12.91
N GLN A 762 -33.50 11.10 12.95
CA GLN A 762 -33.65 10.35 14.19
C GLN A 762 -32.33 9.71 14.65
N THR A 763 -31.87 10.08 15.85
CA THR A 763 -30.64 9.51 16.43
C THR A 763 -30.96 8.25 17.21
N SER A 764 -30.27 7.16 16.88
CA SER A 764 -30.49 5.81 17.43
C SER A 764 -29.19 5.16 17.89
N ILE A 765 -29.29 4.18 18.78
CA ILE A 765 -28.21 3.27 19.13
C ILE A 765 -28.41 1.96 18.38
N LEU A 766 -27.39 1.56 17.62
CA LEU A 766 -27.28 0.25 16.96
C LEU A 766 -26.38 -0.65 17.83
N PRO A 767 -26.93 -1.62 18.57
CA PRO A 767 -26.12 -2.49 19.43
C PRO A 767 -25.09 -3.29 18.64
N LEU A 768 -23.88 -3.44 19.19
CA LEU A 768 -22.79 -4.15 18.50
C LEU A 768 -23.05 -5.66 18.36
N SER A 769 -23.75 -6.25 19.34
CA SER A 769 -24.19 -7.65 19.32
C SER A 769 -25.24 -7.91 20.40
N ALA A 770 -25.93 -9.06 20.33
CA ALA A 770 -26.82 -9.50 21.41
C ALA A 770 -26.10 -9.64 22.77
N SER A 771 -24.81 -9.98 22.75
CA SER A 771 -24.01 -10.14 23.98
C SER A 771 -23.72 -8.80 24.68
N ASN A 772 -23.91 -7.69 23.98
CA ASN A 772 -23.70 -6.33 24.46
C ASN A 772 -24.95 -5.70 25.09
N ILE A 773 -26.02 -6.48 25.22
CA ILE A 773 -27.28 -6.06 25.83
C ILE A 773 -27.42 -6.81 27.14
N VAL A 774 -27.54 -6.07 28.24
CA VAL A 774 -27.62 -6.62 29.59
C VAL A 774 -28.95 -6.21 30.22
N ASN A 775 -29.82 -7.19 30.45
CA ASN A 775 -31.04 -7.00 31.22
C ASN A 775 -30.70 -6.82 32.70
N ARG A 776 -31.13 -5.71 33.31
CA ARG A 776 -30.91 -5.36 34.72
C ARG A 776 -32.15 -5.56 35.59
N GLY A 777 -33.19 -6.18 35.04
CA GLY A 777 -34.43 -6.49 35.74
C GLY A 777 -35.50 -5.40 35.62
N PRO A 778 -36.69 -5.69 36.18
CA PRO A 778 -37.84 -4.78 36.13
C PRO A 778 -37.61 -3.56 37.02
N VAL A 779 -38.14 -2.42 36.58
CA VAL A 779 -38.17 -1.15 37.28
C VAL A 779 -39.56 -0.51 37.11
N PRO A 780 -39.96 0.48 37.94
CA PRO A 780 -41.17 1.23 37.67
C PRO A 780 -41.15 1.83 36.26
N GLU A 781 -42.29 1.78 35.55
CA GLU A 781 -42.39 2.42 34.25
C GLU A 781 -42.15 3.93 34.36
N ILE A 782 -41.52 4.49 33.35
CA ILE A 782 -41.32 5.94 33.25
C ILE A 782 -42.66 6.59 32.92
N ASN A 783 -43.00 7.64 33.66
CA ASN A 783 -44.08 8.55 33.33
C ASN A 783 -43.59 9.58 32.30
N GLY A 784 -44.43 9.87 31.30
CA GLY A 784 -44.09 10.85 30.28
C GLY A 784 -43.94 12.25 30.84
N ALA A 785 -42.95 13.01 30.36
CA ALA A 785 -42.80 14.41 30.71
C ALA A 785 -43.97 15.21 30.13
N ARG A 786 -44.74 15.89 30.98
CA ARG A 786 -45.89 16.69 30.55
C ARG A 786 -45.44 18.05 30.00
N LEU A 787 -45.77 18.34 28.75
CA LEU A 787 -45.39 19.55 28.03
C LEU A 787 -46.57 20.11 27.22
N ASN A 788 -46.51 21.39 26.86
CA ASN A 788 -47.33 21.96 25.77
C ASN A 788 -46.52 21.97 24.45
N LEU A 789 -47.19 22.14 23.31
CA LEU A 789 -46.54 22.10 22.00
C LEU A 789 -45.50 23.21 21.80
N PRO A 790 -45.74 24.49 22.19
CA PRO A 790 -44.70 25.53 22.13
C PRO A 790 -43.41 25.16 22.88
N THR A 791 -43.52 24.62 24.09
CA THR A 791 -42.35 24.21 24.89
C THR A 791 -41.63 23.02 24.28
N LEU A 792 -42.36 22.06 23.71
CA LEU A 792 -41.76 20.92 22.98
C LEU A 792 -40.96 21.42 21.78
N PHE A 793 -41.54 22.29 20.94
CA PHE A 793 -40.89 22.77 19.72
C PHE A 793 -39.82 23.85 19.94
N ALA A 794 -39.72 24.40 21.15
CA ALA A 794 -38.61 25.28 21.51
C ALA A 794 -37.26 24.54 21.53
N ASN A 795 -37.26 23.27 21.97
CA ASN A 795 -36.07 22.41 22.00
C ASN A 795 -36.45 20.92 21.79
N PRO A 796 -36.85 20.51 20.58
CA PRO A 796 -37.34 19.16 20.34
C PRO A 796 -36.22 18.11 20.35
N GLU A 797 -35.00 18.45 19.92
CA GLU A 797 -33.85 17.53 19.83
C GLU A 797 -33.47 16.90 21.18
N ILE A 798 -33.46 17.70 22.26
CA ILE A 798 -33.14 17.19 23.61
C ILE A 798 -34.25 16.29 24.19
N ARG A 799 -35.40 16.18 23.51
CA ARG A 799 -36.55 15.35 23.90
C ARG A 799 -36.75 14.18 22.95
N GLU A 800 -35.96 14.06 21.90
CA GLU A 800 -36.06 12.98 20.94
C GLU A 800 -35.90 11.61 21.63
N GLY A 801 -36.70 10.63 21.24
CA GLY A 801 -36.73 9.29 21.86
C GLY A 801 -37.30 9.25 23.29
N SER A 802 -37.70 10.40 23.87
CA SER A 802 -38.26 10.47 25.21
C SER A 802 -39.77 10.28 25.20
N LEU A 803 -40.31 9.73 26.29
CA LEU A 803 -41.74 9.64 26.54
C LEU A 803 -42.27 11.01 27.01
N ILE A 804 -43.22 11.56 26.25
CA ILE A 804 -43.80 12.89 26.44
C ILE A 804 -45.32 12.78 26.52
N THR A 805 -45.95 13.58 27.37
CA THR A 805 -47.41 13.72 27.45
C THR A 805 -47.82 15.13 27.04
N ILE A 806 -48.63 15.26 25.98
CA ILE A 806 -49.20 16.52 25.52
C ILE A 806 -50.71 16.53 25.82
N PRO A 807 -51.19 17.40 26.71
CA PRO A 807 -52.61 17.52 27.03
C PRO A 807 -53.36 18.42 26.04
N ASN A 808 -54.70 18.37 26.10
CA ASN A 808 -55.63 19.30 25.44
C ASN A 808 -55.52 19.35 23.91
N LEU A 809 -55.39 18.18 23.28
CA LEU A 809 -55.32 18.05 21.84
C LEU A 809 -56.70 17.76 21.24
N VAL A 810 -57.01 18.39 20.11
CA VAL A 810 -58.21 18.11 19.31
C VAL A 810 -57.81 17.62 17.92
N LEU A 811 -58.69 16.83 17.27
CA LEU A 811 -58.46 16.38 15.90
C LEU A 811 -58.37 17.57 14.95
N ASP A 812 -57.30 17.60 14.17
CA ASP A 812 -57.15 18.52 13.04
C ASP A 812 -57.44 17.80 11.71
N SER A 813 -56.73 16.71 11.43
CA SER A 813 -56.96 15.88 10.24
C SER A 813 -56.48 14.43 10.41
N GLY A 814 -56.86 13.54 9.48
CA GLY A 814 -56.51 12.11 9.50
C GLY A 814 -57.58 11.20 10.13
N THR A 815 -57.29 9.89 10.18
CA THR A 815 -58.17 8.88 10.77
C THR A 815 -57.36 8.01 11.73
N TRP A 816 -57.83 7.89 12.97
CA TRP A 816 -57.16 7.10 14.00
C TRP A 816 -57.26 5.60 13.69
N GLY A 817 -56.12 4.90 13.67
CA GLY A 817 -56.07 3.46 13.45
C GLY A 817 -54.63 2.92 13.36
N PRO A 818 -54.44 1.59 13.36
CA PRO A 818 -53.12 0.98 13.26
C PRO A 818 -52.37 1.38 11.99
N GLY A 819 -51.10 1.78 12.12
CA GLY A 819 -50.26 2.26 11.02
C GLY A 819 -50.61 3.65 10.49
N ALA A 820 -51.59 4.34 11.09
CA ALA A 820 -52.02 5.66 10.63
C ALA A 820 -51.16 6.79 11.21
N THR A 821 -51.11 7.90 10.48
CA THR A 821 -50.66 9.21 10.99
C THR A 821 -51.88 10.13 11.09
N VAL A 822 -52.08 10.74 12.25
CA VAL A 822 -53.18 11.66 12.55
C VAL A 822 -52.59 12.99 12.99
N VAL A 823 -53.14 14.11 12.52
CA VAL A 823 -52.70 15.44 12.95
C VAL A 823 -53.63 15.92 14.06
N LEU A 824 -53.06 16.23 15.22
CA LEU A 824 -53.78 16.87 16.31
C LEU A 824 -53.29 18.31 16.49
N ARG A 825 -54.16 19.18 16.99
CA ARG A 825 -53.80 20.57 17.33
C ARG A 825 -54.11 20.93 18.77
N ASP A 826 -53.32 21.83 19.32
CA ASP A 826 -53.62 22.50 20.58
C ASP A 826 -54.63 23.66 20.39
N PRO A 827 -55.14 24.29 21.47
CA PRO A 827 -56.08 25.42 21.37
C PRO A 827 -55.50 26.69 20.72
N THR A 828 -54.17 26.81 20.65
CA THR A 828 -53.48 27.95 20.04
C THR A 828 -53.22 27.75 18.55
N GLY A 829 -53.49 26.55 18.02
CA GLY A 829 -53.38 26.20 16.61
C GLY A 829 -52.06 25.51 16.23
N ASN A 830 -51.17 25.21 17.17
CA ASN A 830 -49.98 24.39 16.85
C ASN A 830 -50.40 22.95 16.63
N THR A 831 -49.77 22.28 15.66
CA THR A 831 -50.08 20.91 15.28
C THR A 831 -48.94 19.95 15.63
N ILE A 832 -49.29 18.69 15.87
CA ILE A 832 -48.33 17.59 15.97
C ILE A 832 -48.87 16.33 15.30
N ASP A 833 -47.99 15.62 14.62
CA ASP A 833 -48.29 14.31 14.05
C ASP A 833 -48.30 13.24 15.15
N ILE A 834 -49.35 12.43 15.19
CA ILE A 834 -49.48 11.24 16.02
C ILE A 834 -49.37 10.02 15.11
N ARG A 835 -48.29 9.24 15.26
CA ARG A 835 -48.02 8.02 14.50
C ARG A 835 -48.40 6.80 15.31
N ILE A 836 -49.52 6.18 14.97
CA ILE A 836 -49.99 4.96 15.63
C ILE A 836 -49.26 3.80 14.97
N GLN A 837 -48.13 3.39 15.56
CA GLN A 837 -47.29 2.35 14.99
C GLN A 837 -48.05 1.01 14.87
N PRO A 838 -47.69 0.12 13.92
CA PRO A 838 -48.34 -1.18 13.77
C PRO A 838 -48.33 -2.04 15.05
N GLY A 839 -47.29 -1.93 15.87
CA GLY A 839 -47.19 -2.60 17.18
C GLY A 839 -47.95 -1.91 18.32
N SER A 840 -48.47 -0.71 18.12
CA SER A 840 -49.21 0.03 19.16
C SER A 840 -50.59 -0.58 19.40
N THR A 841 -50.99 -0.72 20.66
CA THR A 841 -52.35 -1.16 21.01
C THR A 841 -53.35 0.00 21.09
N ALA A 842 -52.91 1.24 20.89
CA ALA A 842 -53.72 2.47 20.87
C ALA A 842 -54.63 2.55 19.62
N THR A 843 -55.45 1.54 19.39
CA THR A 843 -56.20 1.36 18.13
C THR A 843 -57.52 2.13 18.07
N SER A 844 -57.96 2.72 19.18
CA SER A 844 -59.18 3.53 19.30
C SER A 844 -58.89 4.85 20.01
N VAL A 845 -59.52 5.94 19.56
CA VAL A 845 -59.36 7.27 20.18
C VAL A 845 -60.49 7.58 21.17
N PRO A 846 -60.20 8.14 22.36
CA PRO A 846 -61.22 8.71 23.23
C PRO A 846 -61.90 9.95 22.62
N PRO A 847 -63.01 10.43 23.21
CA PRO A 847 -63.58 11.72 22.84
C PRO A 847 -62.59 12.87 23.04
N TYR A 848 -62.51 13.77 22.06
CA TYR A 848 -61.72 14.99 22.16
C TYR A 848 -62.34 16.02 23.12
N PRO A 849 -61.53 16.88 23.76
CA PRO A 849 -60.07 16.91 23.72
C PRO A 849 -59.43 15.70 24.43
N ILE A 850 -58.25 15.31 23.98
CA ILE A 850 -57.49 14.18 24.54
C ILE A 850 -56.12 14.65 25.07
N SER A 851 -55.57 13.85 25.97
CA SER A 851 -54.16 13.90 26.36
C SER A 851 -53.45 12.71 25.73
N VAL A 852 -52.37 12.96 24.99
CA VAL A 852 -51.59 11.92 24.32
C VAL A 852 -50.22 11.81 24.99
N THR A 853 -49.93 10.63 25.52
CA THR A 853 -48.60 10.19 25.89
C THR A 853 -47.99 9.44 24.71
N GLY A 854 -46.74 9.70 24.37
CA GLY A 854 -46.07 9.01 23.28
C GLY A 854 -44.59 9.28 23.27
N ILE A 855 -43.86 8.45 22.55
CA ILE A 855 -42.43 8.63 22.36
C ILE A 855 -42.22 9.62 21.22
N LEU A 856 -41.42 10.67 21.45
CA LEU A 856 -41.08 11.65 20.42
C LEU A 856 -40.11 11.04 19.40
N GLY A 857 -40.42 11.16 18.12
CA GLY A 857 -39.53 10.78 17.03
C GLY A 857 -39.46 11.84 15.93
N GLN A 858 -38.59 11.60 14.96
CA GLN A 858 -38.33 12.49 13.82
C GLN A 858 -38.23 11.69 12.52
N THR A 859 -38.56 12.31 11.40
CA THR A 859 -38.49 11.68 10.07
C THR A 859 -37.98 12.64 8.99
N ASP A 860 -37.23 13.67 9.38
CA ASP A 860 -36.75 14.68 8.45
C ASP A 860 -35.72 14.07 7.50
N THR A 861 -35.97 14.09 6.20
CA THR A 861 -35.11 13.40 5.21
C THR A 861 -34.06 14.31 4.60
N SER A 862 -34.07 15.60 4.94
CA SER A 862 -33.19 16.60 4.35
C SER A 862 -32.60 17.53 5.40
N ALA A 863 -31.28 17.74 5.35
CA ALA A 863 -30.62 18.73 6.18
C ALA A 863 -31.16 20.16 5.87
N PRO A 864 -31.36 21.03 6.89
CA PRO A 864 -31.14 20.77 8.31
C PRO A 864 -32.25 19.90 8.93
N PHE A 865 -31.87 18.81 9.60
CA PHE A 865 -32.74 17.81 10.23
C PHE A 865 -33.37 18.34 11.51
N THR A 866 -34.21 19.37 11.40
CA THR A 866 -34.71 20.17 12.53
C THR A 866 -36.23 20.26 12.54
N GLY A 867 -36.91 19.49 11.69
CA GLY A 867 -38.37 19.48 11.57
C GLY A 867 -38.98 18.08 11.63
N SER A 868 -40.27 18.00 11.28
CA SER A 868 -41.02 16.74 11.12
C SER A 868 -41.06 15.82 12.35
N TYR A 869 -41.19 16.40 13.55
CA TYR A 869 -41.37 15.64 14.78
C TYR A 869 -42.79 15.09 14.93
N TYR A 870 -42.90 13.93 15.56
CA TYR A 870 -44.15 13.24 15.82
C TYR A 870 -44.14 12.50 17.16
N LEU A 871 -45.32 12.17 17.69
CA LEU A 871 -45.47 11.32 18.87
C LEU A 871 -45.98 9.93 18.49
N MET A 872 -45.42 8.91 19.11
CA MET A 872 -45.84 7.51 18.97
C MET A 872 -46.46 6.99 20.27
N PRO A 873 -47.80 6.90 20.37
CA PRO A 873 -48.44 6.26 21.52
C PRO A 873 -48.16 4.76 21.51
N ARG A 874 -47.89 4.18 22.69
CA ARG A 874 -47.52 2.77 22.85
C ARG A 874 -48.76 1.88 22.99
N ASP A 875 -49.75 2.33 23.76
CA ASP A 875 -50.94 1.55 24.06
C ASP A 875 -52.20 2.41 24.29
N THR A 876 -53.34 1.76 24.55
CA THR A 876 -54.61 2.46 24.76
C THR A 876 -54.61 3.39 25.98
N ALA A 877 -53.73 3.19 26.97
CA ALA A 877 -53.60 4.09 28.12
C ALA A 877 -52.80 5.35 27.79
N ASP A 878 -52.10 5.37 26.66
CA ASP A 878 -51.36 6.54 26.16
C ASP A 878 -52.25 7.56 25.43
N ALA A 879 -53.51 7.24 25.13
CA ALA A 879 -54.49 8.20 24.63
C ALA A 879 -55.71 8.21 25.56
N VAL A 880 -55.83 9.26 26.38
CA VAL A 880 -56.89 9.38 27.38
C VAL A 880 -57.72 10.64 27.19
N THR A 881 -58.95 10.61 27.70
CA THR A 881 -59.80 11.80 27.69
C THR A 881 -59.12 12.88 28.52
N PHE A 882 -59.08 14.11 28.01
CA PHE A 882 -58.56 15.26 28.73
C PHE A 882 -59.32 15.46 30.04
N THR A 883 -58.59 15.59 31.14
CA THR A 883 -59.16 15.68 32.48
C THR A 883 -59.15 17.11 33.02
N ASP A 884 -59.98 17.38 34.04
CA ASP A 884 -59.96 18.68 34.74
C ASP A 884 -58.59 18.96 35.41
N LEU A 885 -57.81 17.91 35.74
CA LEU A 885 -56.44 18.02 36.22
C LEU A 885 -55.50 18.53 35.11
N ASP A 886 -55.62 17.98 33.90
CA ASP A 886 -54.83 18.42 32.75
C ASP A 886 -55.11 19.90 32.42
N ALA A 887 -56.38 20.31 32.52
CA ALA A 887 -56.78 21.68 32.28
C ALA A 887 -56.20 22.66 33.31
N TRP A 888 -56.18 22.27 34.58
CA TRP A 888 -55.56 23.07 35.62
C TRP A 888 -54.05 23.21 35.46
N MET A 889 -53.34 22.12 35.14
CA MET A 889 -51.89 22.17 34.91
C MET A 889 -51.54 23.16 33.79
N ILE A 890 -52.38 23.21 32.74
CA ILE A 890 -52.28 24.19 31.65
C ILE A 890 -52.50 25.61 32.16
N ASP A 891 -53.56 25.85 32.91
CA ASP A 891 -53.91 27.18 33.42
C ASP A 891 -52.88 27.75 34.40
N GLN A 892 -52.06 26.90 35.04
CA GLN A 892 -51.02 27.31 35.99
C GLN A 892 -49.60 27.32 35.40
N ASP A 893 -49.42 26.94 34.13
CA ASP A 893 -48.10 26.83 33.48
C ASP A 893 -47.10 25.92 34.23
N ILE A 894 -47.59 24.89 34.91
CA ILE A 894 -46.75 23.94 35.67
C ILE A 894 -46.33 22.81 34.71
N PHE A 895 -45.37 23.10 33.82
CA PHE A 895 -44.83 22.18 32.81
C PHE A 895 -43.32 21.98 32.90
N SER A 896 -42.86 21.46 34.02
CA SER A 896 -41.64 20.66 34.09
C SER A 896 -41.55 20.06 35.48
N SER A 897 -41.71 18.74 35.59
CA SER A 897 -41.57 17.87 36.79
C SER A 897 -42.85 17.28 37.38
N GLY A 898 -44.05 17.88 37.20
CA GLY A 898 -45.40 17.29 37.33
C GLY A 898 -45.82 16.45 38.56
N ILE A 899 -44.91 16.20 39.51
CA ILE A 899 -45.07 15.40 40.74
C ILE A 899 -43.96 15.70 41.76
N ALA A 900 -43.03 16.61 41.46
CA ALA A 900 -41.98 17.00 42.40
C ALA A 900 -42.44 18.16 43.28
N ASP A 901 -41.75 18.26 44.42
CA ASP A 901 -41.84 19.29 45.45
C ASP A 901 -40.97 20.48 45.02
N ASP A 902 -41.44 21.23 44.03
CA ASP A 902 -40.62 22.26 43.36
C ASP A 902 -40.33 23.47 44.27
N ASP A 903 -41.14 23.67 45.32
CA ASP A 903 -40.91 24.70 46.34
C ASP A 903 -40.17 24.18 47.60
N GLY A 904 -39.92 22.87 47.68
CA GLY A 904 -39.04 22.23 48.66
C GLY A 904 -39.65 22.08 50.05
N ASP A 905 -40.98 22.05 50.14
CA ASP A 905 -41.76 21.96 51.37
C ASP A 905 -41.98 20.51 51.87
N GLY A 906 -41.56 19.53 51.06
CA GLY A 906 -41.64 18.09 51.29
C GLY A 906 -42.83 17.41 50.64
N ARG A 907 -43.61 18.08 49.78
CA ARG A 907 -44.87 17.56 49.19
C ARG A 907 -44.91 17.78 47.69
N SER A 908 -45.54 16.87 46.96
CA SER A 908 -45.70 17.08 45.54
C SER A 908 -46.76 18.14 45.26
N ASN A 909 -46.51 19.01 44.28
CA ASN A 909 -47.48 20.00 43.80
C ASN A 909 -48.83 19.36 43.39
N SER A 910 -48.79 18.10 42.94
CA SER A 910 -49.99 17.31 42.64
C SER A 910 -50.81 16.94 43.89
N TYR A 911 -50.13 16.67 45.01
CA TYR A 911 -50.75 16.43 46.31
C TYR A 911 -51.39 17.71 46.83
N GLU A 912 -50.64 18.81 46.80
CA GLU A 912 -51.09 20.12 47.22
C GLU A 912 -52.34 20.57 46.46
N TYR A 913 -52.34 20.40 45.13
CA TYR A 913 -53.48 20.72 44.30
C TYR A 913 -54.71 19.84 44.58
N THR A 914 -54.52 18.53 44.79
CA THR A 914 -55.63 17.60 45.11
C THR A 914 -56.38 18.01 46.38
N PHE A 915 -55.72 18.76 47.26
CA PHE A 915 -56.29 19.29 48.51
C PHE A 915 -56.53 20.82 48.49
N GLY A 916 -56.38 21.48 47.33
CA GLY A 916 -56.66 22.90 47.14
C GLY A 916 -55.65 23.85 47.80
N LEU A 917 -54.41 23.41 47.99
CA LEU A 917 -53.27 24.22 48.44
C LEU A 917 -52.59 24.94 47.26
N ASP A 918 -51.80 25.97 47.55
CA ASP A 918 -51.01 26.71 46.54
C ASP A 918 -49.68 25.97 46.28
N PRO A 919 -49.47 25.43 45.07
CA PRO A 919 -48.31 24.59 44.73
C PRO A 919 -47.02 25.38 44.44
N HIS A 920 -46.98 26.68 44.75
CA HIS A 920 -45.78 27.52 44.60
C HIS A 920 -45.32 28.10 45.95
N SER A 921 -45.92 27.65 47.06
CA SER A 921 -45.72 28.22 48.38
C SER A 921 -44.85 27.29 49.23
N PRO A 922 -43.58 27.65 49.53
CA PRO A 922 -42.65 26.83 50.33
C PRO A 922 -43.04 26.71 51.82
N THR A 923 -44.28 27.07 52.16
CA THR A 923 -44.85 27.07 53.51
C THR A 923 -46.14 26.24 53.61
N SER A 924 -46.50 25.51 52.57
CA SER A 924 -47.74 24.73 52.43
C SER A 924 -47.77 23.43 53.25
N SER A 925 -47.76 23.51 54.58
CA SER A 925 -47.89 22.32 55.42
C SER A 925 -49.27 21.64 55.26
N ASN A 926 -49.35 20.29 55.09
CA ASN A 926 -50.65 19.59 55.14
C ASN A 926 -51.38 20.01 56.40
N PRO A 927 -52.61 20.45 56.24
CA PRO A 927 -53.54 20.32 57.33
C PRO A 927 -54.05 18.86 57.37
N ILE A 928 -54.27 18.13 56.27
CA ILE A 928 -55.04 16.86 56.31
C ILE A 928 -54.35 15.74 57.12
N VAL A 929 -55.03 15.26 58.17
CA VAL A 929 -54.65 14.15 59.07
C VAL A 929 -55.34 12.84 58.70
N ALA A 930 -56.55 12.91 58.16
CA ALA A 930 -57.30 11.76 57.67
C ALA A 930 -58.05 12.16 56.39
N THR A 931 -57.85 11.41 55.31
CA THR A 931 -58.50 11.68 54.03
C THR A 931 -60.01 11.47 54.10
N LEU A 932 -60.74 12.00 53.11
CA LEU A 932 -62.19 11.86 53.03
C LEU A 932 -62.60 10.39 52.97
N ASN A 933 -63.35 9.95 53.98
CA ASN A 933 -64.01 8.66 53.99
C ASN A 933 -65.34 8.79 53.24
N HIS A 934 -65.39 8.23 52.04
CA HIS A 934 -66.56 8.34 51.15
C HIS A 934 -67.82 7.65 51.70
N THR A 935 -67.66 6.75 52.67
CA THR A 935 -68.74 6.04 53.35
C THR A 935 -69.32 6.84 54.51
N THR A 936 -68.52 7.70 55.16
CA THR A 936 -68.97 8.46 56.33
C THR A 936 -69.04 9.98 56.10
N GLY A 937 -68.49 10.47 54.97
CA GLY A 937 -68.39 11.89 54.66
C GLY A 937 -67.43 12.65 55.59
N LYS A 938 -66.48 11.94 56.22
CA LYS A 938 -65.57 12.51 57.22
C LYS A 938 -64.15 12.65 56.70
N PHE A 939 -63.49 13.75 57.03
CA PHE A 939 -62.04 13.92 56.87
C PHE A 939 -61.51 14.74 58.05
N SER A 940 -60.21 14.71 58.33
CA SER A 940 -59.62 15.47 59.43
C SER A 940 -58.44 16.29 58.96
N PHE A 941 -58.23 17.46 59.54
CA PHE A 941 -57.15 18.37 59.21
C PHE A 941 -56.60 19.08 60.45
N THR A 942 -55.33 19.50 60.46
CA THR A 942 -54.71 20.30 61.50
C THR A 942 -54.81 21.77 61.18
N ARG A 943 -55.01 22.58 62.21
CA ARG A 943 -54.93 24.04 62.15
C ARG A 943 -54.20 24.55 63.37
N ARG A 944 -53.66 25.76 63.30
CA ARG A 944 -53.23 26.45 64.53
C ARG A 944 -54.44 27.00 65.30
N VAL A 945 -54.38 27.00 66.63
CA VAL A 945 -55.38 27.63 67.50
C VAL A 945 -55.55 29.08 67.05
N PRO A 946 -56.75 29.53 66.65
CA PRO A 946 -56.94 30.90 66.17
C PRO A 946 -56.68 31.90 67.31
N LEU A 947 -55.68 32.77 67.15
CA LEU A 947 -55.38 33.85 68.11
C LEU A 947 -56.36 35.04 68.04
N LEU A 948 -57.27 35.05 67.06
CA LEU A 948 -58.20 36.14 66.79
C LEU A 948 -59.66 35.65 66.83
N SER A 949 -60.53 36.38 67.54
CA SER A 949 -61.98 36.12 67.54
C SER A 949 -62.60 36.51 66.20
N GLY A 950 -63.31 35.58 65.55
CA GLY A 950 -64.05 35.85 64.30
C GLY A 950 -63.53 35.12 63.05
N LEU A 951 -62.39 34.42 63.14
CA LEU A 951 -61.95 33.50 62.09
C LEU A 951 -62.82 32.24 62.10
N SER A 952 -63.69 32.11 61.09
CA SER A 952 -64.50 30.91 60.86
C SER A 952 -63.99 30.16 59.63
N TYR A 953 -63.57 28.91 59.80
CA TYR A 953 -63.25 28.06 58.67
C TYR A 953 -64.54 27.69 57.92
N ARG A 954 -64.48 27.65 56.59
CA ARG A 954 -65.60 27.29 55.72
C ARG A 954 -65.21 26.06 54.92
N VAL A 955 -66.11 25.09 54.88
CA VAL A 955 -65.93 23.86 54.10
C VAL A 955 -66.56 24.07 52.74
N PHE A 956 -65.82 23.78 51.69
CA PHE A 956 -66.31 23.80 50.32
C PHE A 956 -66.21 22.41 49.72
N THR A 957 -67.17 22.07 48.88
CA THR A 957 -67.17 20.86 48.07
C THR A 957 -67.14 21.24 46.59
N SER A 958 -66.52 20.38 45.78
CA SER A 958 -66.58 20.48 44.34
C SER A 958 -66.71 19.10 43.73
N ALA A 959 -67.47 18.99 42.65
CA ALA A 959 -67.55 17.78 41.85
C ALA A 959 -66.46 17.71 40.75
N ASN A 960 -65.75 18.82 40.50
CA ASN A 960 -64.90 18.99 39.31
C ASN A 960 -63.71 19.94 39.51
N LEU A 961 -63.35 20.27 40.75
CA LEU A 961 -62.29 21.23 41.14
C LEU A 961 -62.44 22.68 40.65
N ARG A 962 -63.40 22.99 39.78
CA ARG A 962 -63.62 24.33 39.20
C ARG A 962 -64.72 25.09 39.90
N ASN A 963 -65.85 24.42 40.12
CA ASN A 963 -67.02 25.01 40.75
C ASN A 963 -67.07 24.59 42.22
N TRP A 964 -66.75 25.52 43.12
CA TRP A 964 -66.77 25.28 44.55
C TRP A 964 -68.06 25.81 45.16
N SER A 965 -68.74 24.95 45.91
CA SER A 965 -69.94 25.31 46.67
C SER A 965 -69.63 25.17 48.15
N GLN A 966 -69.98 26.18 48.95
CA GLN A 966 -69.80 26.08 50.39
C GLN A 966 -70.77 25.05 50.97
N ASP A 967 -70.27 24.06 51.70
CA ASP A 967 -71.08 23.24 52.60
C ASP A 967 -71.29 24.03 53.89
N THR A 968 -72.35 24.84 53.90
CA THR A 968 -72.72 25.70 55.04
C THR A 968 -73.15 24.91 56.28
N THR A 969 -73.36 23.60 56.14
CA THR A 969 -73.88 22.72 57.19
C THR A 969 -72.87 21.66 57.65
N ALA A 970 -71.67 21.63 57.06
CA ALA A 970 -70.58 20.78 57.54
C ALA A 970 -70.24 21.13 58.99
N THR A 971 -70.06 20.10 59.81
CA THR A 971 -69.63 20.27 61.20
C THR A 971 -68.13 20.06 61.31
N MET A 972 -67.44 20.93 62.04
CA MET A 972 -66.01 20.81 62.34
C MET A 972 -65.83 20.63 63.85
N ASN A 973 -65.24 19.52 64.25
CA ASN A 973 -65.01 19.17 65.66
C ASN A 973 -63.52 19.01 65.92
N VAL A 974 -62.98 19.71 66.91
CA VAL A 974 -61.60 19.49 67.36
C VAL A 974 -61.50 18.12 68.03
N THR A 975 -60.68 17.23 67.49
CA THR A 975 -60.48 15.85 68.00
C THR A 975 -59.21 15.69 68.81
N SER A 976 -58.21 16.56 68.63
CA SER A 976 -57.01 16.62 69.48
C SER A 976 -56.35 17.99 69.43
N THR A 977 -55.54 18.31 70.44
CA THR A 977 -54.74 19.55 70.49
C THR A 977 -53.34 19.22 71.01
N VAL A 978 -52.31 19.65 70.30
CA VAL A 978 -50.89 19.49 70.67
C VAL A 978 -50.19 20.83 70.52
N GLY A 979 -49.86 21.47 71.64
CA GLY A 979 -49.37 22.85 71.64
C GLY A 979 -50.39 23.79 71.01
N ASP A 980 -49.94 24.64 70.07
CA ASP A 980 -50.81 25.57 69.34
C ASP A 980 -51.47 24.94 68.10
N VAL A 981 -51.46 23.62 67.94
CA VAL A 981 -52.03 22.91 66.79
C VAL A 981 -53.22 22.04 67.21
N GLU A 982 -54.38 22.24 66.60
CA GLU A 982 -55.59 21.44 66.75
C GLU A 982 -55.75 20.50 65.56
N THR A 983 -56.10 19.23 65.79
CA THR A 983 -56.69 18.36 64.75
C THR A 983 -58.20 18.53 64.77
N VAL A 984 -58.79 18.79 63.62
CA VAL A 984 -60.20 19.08 63.40
C VAL A 984 -60.78 18.03 62.46
N GLU A 985 -61.72 17.22 62.94
CA GLU A 985 -62.54 16.34 62.08
C GLU A 985 -63.71 17.14 61.49
N VAL A 986 -63.79 17.16 60.17
CA VAL A 986 -64.93 17.66 59.42
C VAL A 986 -65.86 16.50 59.09
N THR A 987 -67.15 16.70 59.30
CA THR A 987 -68.22 15.83 58.78
C THR A 987 -69.06 16.64 57.82
N LEU A 988 -69.11 16.22 56.55
CA LEU A 988 -69.93 16.84 55.51
C LEU A 988 -71.43 16.63 55.79
N SER A 989 -72.26 17.54 55.30
CA SER A 989 -73.71 17.41 55.42
C SER A 989 -74.24 16.29 54.50
N THR A 990 -74.96 15.34 55.09
CA THR A 990 -75.32 14.02 54.54
C THR A 990 -76.27 14.02 53.33
N PRO A 991 -76.36 12.89 52.56
CA PRO A 991 -76.11 11.52 53.02
C PRO A 991 -75.06 10.73 52.25
N ALA A 992 -74.18 10.10 53.04
CA ALA A 992 -73.43 8.93 52.66
C ALA A 992 -74.30 7.88 51.92
N PRO A 993 -73.77 7.19 50.90
CA PRO A 993 -72.42 7.27 50.34
C PRO A 993 -72.32 8.39 49.29
N LEU A 994 -71.17 9.05 49.21
CA LEU A 994 -70.87 9.98 48.11
C LEU A 994 -70.80 9.17 46.80
N THR A 995 -71.93 9.09 46.08
CA THR A 995 -72.13 8.20 44.91
C THR A 995 -71.35 8.64 43.66
N THR A 996 -70.73 9.82 43.69
CA THR A 996 -69.88 10.33 42.63
C THR A 996 -68.41 10.21 43.03
N SER A 997 -67.60 9.58 42.18
CA SER A 997 -66.17 9.30 42.40
C SER A 997 -65.26 10.52 42.57
N ALA A 998 -65.79 11.74 42.41
CA ALA A 998 -65.02 12.98 42.32
C ALA A 998 -65.56 14.08 43.24
N LEU A 999 -65.84 13.78 44.52
CA LEU A 999 -66.10 14.84 45.50
C LEU A 999 -64.78 15.33 46.11
N PHE A 1000 -64.39 16.54 45.74
CA PHE A 1000 -63.25 17.26 46.32
C PHE A 1000 -63.72 18.13 47.46
N VAL A 1001 -62.90 18.25 48.51
CA VAL A 1001 -63.16 19.09 49.68
C VAL A 1001 -61.99 20.03 49.90
N ARG A 1002 -62.29 21.28 50.26
CA ARG A 1002 -61.29 22.20 50.79
C ARG A 1002 -61.85 22.95 51.98
N VAL A 1003 -60.97 23.38 52.87
CA VAL A 1003 -61.32 24.21 54.02
C VAL A 1003 -60.60 25.54 53.86
N GLU A 1004 -61.36 26.62 53.77
CA GLU A 1004 -60.81 27.97 53.68
C GLU A 1004 -60.97 28.68 55.02
N ALA A 1005 -59.92 29.35 55.47
CA ALA A 1005 -60.07 30.47 56.39
C ALA A 1005 -60.30 31.73 55.54
N PRO A 1006 -61.24 32.62 55.90
CA PRO A 1006 -61.46 33.88 55.20
C PRO A 1006 -60.26 34.83 55.28
#